data_AF-A0A837IW48-F1
#
_entry.id   AF-A0A837IW48-F1
#
_cell.length_a   1.000
_cell.length_b   1.000
_cell.length_c   1.000
_cell.angle_alpha   90.00
_cell.angle_beta   90.00
_cell.angle_gamma   90.00
#
_symmetry.space_group_name_H-M   'P 1'
#
loop_
_entity.id
_entity.type
_entity.pdbx_description
1 polymer ?
#
loop_
_entity_poly.entity_id
_entity_poly.type
_entity_poly.pdbx_seq_one_letter_code
_entity_poly.pdbx_strand_id
1 'polypeptide(L)'
;MSNINENLKKIESAVWGKDVRKAIHDSIHDCYEDGKAGTTDLIARKKIENLENVKADKTEVAVERGRINNLSKMKEGSTTGDAELQDIRIGADGKEYPNAGEAVREQLSELKEDLVNKVVIQKGKIEETNCDLITKNGIYEIDTNFQNAPNMKENGILVVMTSGAIQTRIVQMVYEYSKLDGTNKKAWIRFAKSNTNPTSWSEWDGFLLNSAFNDAFITSFNDAFTTSFNDIFNDAFITSFNDAFNDVYKLTTLNLFNGNYITGYKLHGDGNEQHVSINENCNSLAIIRVKPNTKYSILIEDKGAESTGYRYFKCAFYNGTYCTPSDIVEKPLTPVFDYTRGDVYVKHETVTTLADTTYLIIMTALTKQPFLQVFEGEISDFTTDSYSNRYTILPASSSIDLKKDLSIKYHSDTDYDIHFGKYNMKLFYSDSESADMHNWNIGKIYYGSEIVVPAGTDIIGPIKISGDADFLSGVHGSSTTTMIKVYADGVPVELNSSLAKKFSRLTIFMIDECRSEKTREHVFDRYVTIEITKNKIHICNMFKCVSSSPVTVERATNGGLMAVRNNILTGASMNNYICTEPPVVTINNDSPKNVHAVLNLTMGSITIDNIVGKENSTYKGKFNVFINENPVRTKTYFDIMQNEQVTKGKEIIGEFEYTFA
;
A
#
# COMPACT_ATOMS: atom_id res chain seq x y z
N MET A 1 -49.88 34.35 -50.27
CA MET A 1 -50.54 33.94 -51.52
C MET A 1 -50.09 34.93 -52.57
N SER A 2 -49.07 34.58 -53.35
CA SER A 2 -48.77 35.38 -54.55
C SER A 2 -50.01 35.28 -55.42
N ASN A 3 -50.75 36.39 -55.54
CA ASN A 3 -51.98 36.40 -56.29
C ASN A 3 -51.58 36.15 -57.74
N ILE A 4 -52.24 35.23 -58.46
CA ILE A 4 -51.91 34.94 -59.85
C ILE A 4 -51.86 36.22 -60.71
N ASN A 5 -52.60 37.25 -60.29
CA ASN A 5 -52.56 38.60 -60.83
C ASN A 5 -51.20 39.31 -60.73
N GLU A 6 -50.40 39.10 -59.69
CA GLU A 6 -49.05 39.65 -59.56
C GLU A 6 -48.06 38.94 -60.47
N ASN A 7 -48.16 37.62 -60.58
CA ASN A 7 -47.34 36.83 -61.51
C ASN A 7 -47.67 37.16 -62.98
N LEU A 8 -48.96 37.33 -63.31
CA LEU A 8 -49.39 37.79 -64.63
C LEU A 8 -48.89 39.21 -64.94
N LYS A 9 -48.90 40.14 -63.97
CA LYS A 9 -48.32 41.48 -64.14
C LYS A 9 -46.81 41.46 -64.40
N LYS A 10 -46.06 40.55 -63.76
CA LYS A 10 -44.62 40.37 -64.01
C LYS A 10 -44.37 39.87 -65.44
N ILE A 11 -45.26 39.02 -65.96
CA ILE A 11 -45.17 38.55 -67.35
C ILE A 11 -45.54 39.68 -68.33
N GLU A 12 -46.62 40.42 -68.09
CA GLU A 12 -47.06 41.53 -68.95
C GLU A 12 -46.04 42.68 -69.04
N SER A 13 -45.31 42.94 -67.96
CA SER A 13 -44.32 44.03 -67.91
C SER A 13 -42.97 43.68 -68.56
N ALA A 14 -42.75 42.42 -68.94
CA ALA A 14 -41.55 42.02 -69.65
C ALA A 14 -41.68 42.33 -71.15
N VAL A 15 -40.74 43.10 -71.71
CA VAL A 15 -40.85 43.66 -73.07
C VAL A 15 -40.12 42.83 -74.13
N TRP A 16 -39.12 42.02 -73.73
CA TRP A 16 -38.23 41.31 -74.67
C TRP A 16 -38.22 39.79 -74.41
N GLY A 17 -38.14 39.00 -75.47
CA GLY A 17 -38.49 37.57 -75.44
C GLY A 17 -37.72 36.68 -74.46
N LYS A 18 -36.48 37.02 -74.05
CA LYS A 18 -35.76 36.26 -73.00
C LYS A 18 -36.37 36.52 -71.62
N ASP A 19 -36.71 37.77 -71.33
CA ASP A 19 -37.23 38.18 -70.04
C ASP A 19 -38.68 37.74 -69.88
N VAL A 20 -39.48 37.75 -70.96
CA VAL A 20 -40.83 37.17 -70.98
C VAL A 20 -40.78 35.68 -70.67
N ARG A 21 -39.86 34.92 -71.29
CA ARG A 21 -39.70 33.47 -71.01
C ARG A 21 -39.29 33.20 -69.57
N LYS A 22 -38.40 34.02 -69.01
CA LYS A 22 -37.98 33.89 -67.61
C LYS A 22 -39.11 34.23 -66.65
N ALA A 23 -39.85 35.31 -66.91
CA ALA A 23 -41.01 35.69 -66.10
C ALA A 23 -42.10 34.62 -66.14
N ILE A 24 -42.34 34.00 -67.30
CA ILE A 24 -43.30 32.88 -67.44
C ILE A 24 -42.79 31.65 -66.66
N HIS A 25 -41.52 31.27 -66.83
CA HIS A 25 -40.93 30.14 -66.10
C HIS A 25 -41.06 30.31 -64.58
N ASP A 26 -40.61 31.46 -64.09
CA ASP A 26 -40.58 31.75 -62.66
C ASP A 26 -42.02 31.84 -62.10
N SER A 27 -42.96 32.41 -62.86
CA SER A 27 -44.37 32.45 -62.46
C SER A 27 -45.06 31.08 -62.44
N ILE A 28 -44.72 30.18 -63.38
CA ILE A 28 -45.23 28.80 -63.38
C ILE A 28 -44.65 28.03 -62.21
N HIS A 29 -43.36 28.21 -61.92
CA HIS A 29 -42.71 27.60 -60.76
C HIS A 29 -43.38 28.07 -59.45
N ASP A 30 -43.60 29.38 -59.30
CA ASP A 30 -44.29 29.94 -58.15
C ASP A 30 -45.71 29.38 -58.01
N CYS A 31 -46.45 29.21 -59.12
CA CYS A 31 -47.78 28.58 -59.08
C CYS A 31 -47.73 27.08 -58.74
N TYR A 32 -46.65 26.39 -59.06
CA TYR A 32 -46.45 24.97 -58.74
C TYR A 32 -46.13 24.77 -57.25
N GLU A 33 -45.33 25.67 -56.67
CA GLU A 33 -45.03 25.71 -55.24
C GLU A 33 -46.26 26.16 -54.41
N ASP A 34 -47.02 27.16 -54.86
CA ASP A 34 -48.18 27.69 -54.13
C ASP A 34 -49.48 26.86 -54.33
N GLY A 35 -49.64 26.14 -55.45
CA GLY A 35 -50.92 25.62 -55.90
C GLY A 35 -51.13 24.11 -55.71
N LYS A 36 -51.76 23.69 -54.59
CA LYS A 36 -52.58 22.46 -54.34
C LYS A 36 -52.10 21.05 -54.81
N ALA A 37 -51.12 20.89 -55.70
CA ALA A 37 -50.45 19.60 -55.96
C ALA A 37 -49.58 19.20 -54.76
N GLY A 38 -49.03 20.20 -54.06
CA GLY A 38 -48.28 20.02 -52.82
C GLY A 38 -49.09 19.44 -51.67
N THR A 39 -50.43 19.59 -51.61
CA THR A 39 -51.20 19.05 -50.46
C THR A 39 -51.35 17.54 -50.52
N THR A 40 -51.62 16.98 -51.71
CA THR A 40 -51.70 15.52 -51.90
C THR A 40 -50.32 14.89 -51.77
N ASP A 41 -49.28 15.56 -52.27
CA ASP A 41 -47.88 15.11 -52.15
C ASP A 41 -47.37 15.25 -50.70
N LEU A 42 -47.71 16.31 -49.96
CA LEU A 42 -47.40 16.42 -48.53
C LEU A 42 -48.13 15.38 -47.70
N ILE A 43 -49.40 15.08 -48.00
CA ILE A 43 -50.16 14.05 -47.28
C ILE A 43 -49.61 12.67 -47.60
N ALA A 44 -49.24 12.41 -48.87
CA ALA A 44 -48.57 11.17 -49.26
C ALA A 44 -47.19 11.04 -48.60
N ARG A 45 -46.37 12.10 -48.62
CA ARG A 45 -45.08 12.14 -47.92
C ARG A 45 -45.21 11.98 -46.42
N LYS A 46 -46.17 12.65 -45.76
CA LYS A 46 -46.44 12.47 -44.32
C LYS A 46 -46.97 11.08 -43.99
N LYS A 47 -47.77 10.46 -44.87
CA LYS A 47 -48.19 9.06 -44.70
C LYS A 47 -47.03 8.10 -44.90
N ILE A 48 -46.14 8.35 -45.87
CA ILE A 48 -44.93 7.56 -46.11
C ILE A 48 -43.97 7.71 -44.93
N GLU A 49 -43.75 8.93 -44.43
CA GLU A 49 -42.92 9.25 -43.26
C GLU A 49 -43.48 8.59 -41.99
N ASN A 50 -44.80 8.64 -41.77
CA ASN A 50 -45.43 7.92 -40.67
C ASN A 50 -45.36 6.39 -40.83
N LEU A 51 -45.38 5.86 -42.06
CA LEU A 51 -45.18 4.43 -42.33
C LEU A 51 -43.71 4.00 -42.15
N GLU A 52 -42.75 4.87 -42.47
CA GLU A 52 -41.33 4.65 -42.19
C GLU A 52 -41.04 4.65 -40.69
N ASN A 53 -41.73 5.52 -39.92
CA ASN A 53 -41.61 5.58 -38.47
C ASN A 53 -42.35 4.46 -37.70
N VAL A 54 -43.31 3.76 -38.34
CA VAL A 54 -44.02 2.60 -37.77
C VAL A 54 -43.41 1.27 -38.24
N LYS A 55 -42.43 1.31 -39.14
CA LYS A 55 -41.73 0.11 -39.58
C LYS A 55 -40.90 -0.41 -38.41
N ALA A 56 -41.28 -1.59 -37.89
CA ALA A 56 -40.48 -2.30 -36.90
C ALA A 56 -39.03 -2.35 -37.38
N ASP A 57 -38.09 -2.10 -36.45
CA ASP A 57 -36.67 -2.00 -36.80
C ASP A 57 -36.25 -3.30 -37.51
N LYS A 58 -35.35 -3.20 -38.50
CA LYS A 58 -34.94 -4.38 -39.30
C LYS A 58 -34.41 -5.49 -38.39
N THR A 59 -33.81 -5.11 -37.27
CA THR A 59 -33.32 -5.96 -36.18
C THR A 59 -34.46 -6.63 -35.41
N GLU A 60 -35.45 -5.88 -34.92
CA GLU A 60 -36.63 -6.44 -34.22
C GLU A 60 -37.38 -7.45 -35.09
N VAL A 61 -37.59 -7.12 -36.37
CA VAL A 61 -38.24 -8.04 -37.32
C VAL A 61 -37.38 -9.28 -37.58
N ALA A 62 -36.05 -9.16 -37.59
CA ALA A 62 -35.15 -10.29 -37.76
C ALA A 62 -35.16 -11.23 -36.54
N VAL A 63 -35.17 -10.66 -35.32
CA VAL A 63 -35.30 -11.40 -34.06
C VAL A 63 -36.58 -12.21 -34.04
N GLU A 64 -37.73 -11.57 -34.27
CA GLU A 64 -39.03 -12.25 -34.22
C GLU A 64 -39.17 -13.32 -35.30
N ARG A 65 -38.58 -13.10 -36.50
CA ARG A 65 -38.49 -14.15 -37.53
C ARG A 65 -37.63 -15.34 -37.09
N GLY A 66 -36.51 -15.08 -36.41
CA GLY A 66 -35.67 -16.11 -35.81
C GLY A 66 -36.44 -16.97 -34.81
N ARG A 67 -37.15 -16.32 -33.88
CA ARG A 67 -37.99 -16.99 -32.86
C ARG A 67 -39.08 -17.85 -33.48
N ILE A 68 -39.83 -17.29 -34.44
CA ILE A 68 -40.90 -18.01 -35.15
C ILE A 68 -40.35 -19.22 -35.92
N ASN A 69 -39.21 -19.07 -36.61
CA ASN A 69 -38.59 -20.17 -37.35
C ASN A 69 -38.12 -21.31 -36.44
N ASN A 70 -37.73 -21.00 -35.20
CA ASN A 70 -37.32 -22.01 -34.23
C ASN A 70 -38.51 -22.71 -33.57
N LEU A 71 -39.52 -21.95 -33.17
CA LEU A 71 -40.75 -22.50 -32.60
C LEU A 71 -41.54 -23.34 -33.62
N SER A 72 -41.57 -22.96 -34.90
CA SER A 72 -42.27 -23.72 -35.95
C SER A 72 -41.61 -25.05 -36.33
N LYS A 73 -40.35 -25.28 -35.94
CA LYS A 73 -39.63 -26.55 -36.16
C LYS A 73 -39.81 -27.56 -35.03
N MET A 74 -40.55 -27.21 -33.98
CA MET A 74 -40.80 -28.11 -32.85
C MET A 74 -41.70 -29.28 -33.28
N LYS A 75 -41.37 -30.49 -32.80
CA LYS A 75 -42.13 -31.70 -33.15
C LYS A 75 -43.45 -31.75 -32.36
N GLU A 76 -44.45 -32.41 -32.93
CA GLU A 76 -45.72 -32.66 -32.26
C GLU A 76 -45.48 -33.41 -30.93
N GLY A 77 -46.03 -32.90 -29.82
CA GLY A 77 -45.78 -33.41 -28.47
C GLY A 77 -44.69 -32.68 -27.68
N SER A 78 -44.06 -31.63 -28.24
CA SER A 78 -43.17 -30.73 -27.48
C SER A 78 -43.90 -30.03 -26.32
N THR A 79 -43.18 -29.82 -25.23
CA THR A 79 -43.69 -29.15 -24.02
C THR A 79 -43.48 -27.64 -24.08
N THR A 80 -44.14 -26.89 -23.21
CA THR A 80 -43.90 -25.44 -23.05
C THR A 80 -42.44 -25.14 -22.68
N GLY A 81 -41.80 -26.02 -21.90
CA GLY A 81 -40.38 -25.88 -21.55
C GLY A 81 -39.43 -26.02 -22.75
N ASP A 82 -39.75 -26.90 -23.72
CA ASP A 82 -38.94 -27.05 -24.93
C ASP A 82 -39.01 -25.79 -25.81
N ALA A 83 -40.16 -25.11 -25.82
CA ALA A 83 -40.38 -23.89 -26.58
C ALA A 83 -39.61 -22.71 -25.95
N GLU A 84 -39.66 -22.59 -24.62
CA GLU A 84 -38.88 -21.59 -23.87
C GLU A 84 -37.36 -21.76 -24.08
N LEU A 85 -36.87 -23.02 -24.12
CA LEU A 85 -35.46 -23.32 -24.39
C LEU A 85 -35.04 -23.11 -25.85
N GLN A 86 -35.96 -23.20 -26.81
CA GLN A 86 -35.70 -22.84 -28.21
C GLN A 86 -35.68 -21.32 -28.40
N ASP A 87 -36.55 -20.60 -27.72
CA ASP A 87 -36.69 -19.15 -27.84
C ASP A 87 -35.47 -18.40 -27.27
N ILE A 88 -34.98 -18.82 -26.09
CA ILE A 88 -33.80 -18.23 -25.44
C ILE A 88 -32.52 -18.35 -26.30
N ARG A 89 -32.50 -19.24 -27.30
CA ARG A 89 -31.38 -19.37 -28.24
C ARG A 89 -31.34 -18.27 -29.30
N ILE A 90 -32.40 -17.47 -29.45
CA ILE A 90 -32.39 -16.30 -30.33
C ILE A 90 -31.98 -15.09 -29.50
N GLY A 91 -30.79 -14.56 -29.78
CA GLY A 91 -30.27 -13.38 -29.08
C GLY A 91 -31.03 -12.09 -29.43
N ALA A 92 -30.82 -11.05 -28.64
CA ALA A 92 -31.35 -9.72 -28.89
C ALA A 92 -30.85 -9.10 -30.21
N ASP A 93 -29.72 -9.60 -30.72
CA ASP A 93 -29.15 -9.27 -32.04
C ASP A 93 -29.84 -10.02 -33.20
N GLY A 94 -30.72 -10.98 -32.90
CA GLY A 94 -31.43 -11.82 -33.86
C GLY A 94 -30.65 -13.05 -34.32
N LYS A 95 -29.46 -13.30 -33.76
CA LYS A 95 -28.64 -14.48 -34.07
C LYS A 95 -29.18 -15.69 -33.33
N GLU A 96 -29.23 -16.84 -34.01
CA GLU A 96 -29.50 -18.13 -33.37
C GLU A 96 -28.20 -18.74 -32.83
N TYR A 97 -28.17 -19.04 -31.55
CA TYR A 97 -27.03 -19.65 -30.86
C TYR A 97 -27.19 -21.17 -30.77
N PRO A 98 -26.09 -21.95 -30.74
CA PRO A 98 -26.15 -23.42 -30.69
C PRO A 98 -26.90 -23.98 -29.49
N ASN A 99 -26.84 -23.32 -28.33
CA ASN A 99 -27.59 -23.70 -27.13
C ASN A 99 -27.96 -22.49 -26.26
N ALA A 100 -28.93 -22.68 -25.36
CA ALA A 100 -29.43 -21.62 -24.47
C ALA A 100 -28.33 -21.01 -23.58
N GLY A 101 -27.37 -21.84 -23.14
CA GLY A 101 -26.27 -21.39 -22.29
C GLY A 101 -25.29 -20.47 -23.03
N GLU A 102 -24.99 -20.75 -24.29
CA GLU A 102 -24.17 -19.88 -25.15
C GLU A 102 -24.87 -18.57 -25.45
N ALA A 103 -26.16 -18.62 -25.78
CA ALA A 103 -26.97 -17.42 -26.00
C ALA A 103 -26.92 -16.47 -24.79
N VAL A 104 -27.09 -17.01 -23.58
CA VAL A 104 -27.06 -16.22 -22.34
C VAL A 104 -25.64 -15.70 -22.04
N ARG A 105 -24.61 -16.52 -22.20
CA ARG A 105 -23.22 -16.12 -21.86
C ARG A 105 -22.65 -15.10 -22.83
N GLU A 106 -22.87 -15.24 -24.14
CA GLU A 106 -22.38 -14.27 -25.13
C GLU A 106 -23.09 -12.92 -24.95
N GLN A 107 -24.42 -12.90 -24.83
CA GLN A 107 -25.17 -11.66 -24.60
C GLN A 107 -24.82 -11.00 -23.26
N LEU A 108 -24.60 -11.79 -22.19
CA LEU A 108 -24.15 -11.25 -20.90
C LEU A 108 -22.72 -10.68 -20.99
N SER A 109 -21.85 -11.27 -21.81
CA SER A 109 -20.49 -10.76 -22.04
C SER A 109 -20.53 -9.42 -22.77
N GLU A 110 -21.33 -9.29 -23.83
CA GLU A 110 -21.51 -8.04 -24.56
C GLU A 110 -22.10 -6.93 -23.66
N LEU A 111 -23.10 -7.26 -22.83
CA LEU A 111 -23.67 -6.31 -21.87
C LEU A 111 -22.63 -5.89 -20.82
N LYS A 112 -21.81 -6.82 -20.33
CA LYS A 112 -20.73 -6.52 -19.37
C LYS A 112 -19.71 -5.56 -19.99
N GLU A 113 -19.34 -5.76 -21.25
CA GLU A 113 -18.42 -4.90 -21.99
C GLU A 113 -19.00 -3.48 -22.17
N ASP A 114 -20.26 -3.34 -22.61
CA ASP A 114 -20.93 -2.04 -22.75
C ASP A 114 -21.06 -1.31 -21.39
N LEU A 115 -21.34 -2.05 -20.31
CA LEU A 115 -21.44 -1.48 -18.96
C LEU A 115 -20.08 -1.01 -18.43
N VAL A 116 -19.02 -1.79 -18.66
CA VAL A 116 -17.64 -1.38 -18.36
C VAL A 116 -17.29 -0.10 -19.12
N ASN A 117 -17.58 -0.04 -20.42
CA ASN A 117 -17.34 1.13 -21.26
C ASN A 117 -18.07 2.39 -20.76
N LYS A 118 -19.34 2.27 -20.36
CA LYS A 118 -20.11 3.41 -19.80
C LYS A 118 -19.60 3.88 -18.43
N VAL A 119 -19.19 2.95 -17.56
CA VAL A 119 -18.64 3.28 -16.23
C VAL A 119 -17.27 3.99 -16.34
N VAL A 120 -16.46 3.62 -17.33
CA VAL A 120 -15.18 4.26 -17.65
C VAL A 120 -15.38 5.72 -18.11
N ILE A 121 -16.37 5.97 -18.98
CA ILE A 121 -16.70 7.31 -19.48
C ILE A 121 -17.21 8.24 -18.36
N GLN A 122 -18.05 7.77 -17.42
CA GLN A 122 -18.56 8.60 -16.32
C GLN A 122 -17.52 8.96 -15.26
N LYS A 123 -16.41 8.22 -15.16
CA LYS A 123 -15.38 8.41 -14.11
C LYS A 123 -14.16 9.21 -14.55
N GLY A 124 -14.12 9.73 -15.78
CA GLY A 124 -13.06 10.65 -16.24
C GLY A 124 -11.66 10.06 -16.28
N LYS A 125 -11.53 8.73 -16.25
CA LYS A 125 -10.26 8.02 -16.49
C LYS A 125 -10.30 7.46 -17.90
N ILE A 126 -9.58 8.10 -18.81
CA ILE A 126 -9.23 7.52 -20.11
C ILE A 126 -7.93 6.75 -19.85
N GLU A 127 -8.04 5.45 -19.56
CA GLU A 127 -6.88 4.56 -19.65
C GLU A 127 -6.77 4.09 -21.11
N GLU A 128 -5.54 4.06 -21.63
CA GLU A 128 -5.17 3.66 -22.98
C GLU A 128 -5.71 2.26 -23.31
N THR A 129 -6.91 2.17 -23.85
CA THR A 129 -7.32 0.99 -24.63
C THR A 129 -8.48 1.35 -25.54
N ASN A 130 -8.20 1.27 -26.84
CA ASN A 130 -9.12 1.37 -27.99
C ASN A 130 -9.67 2.78 -28.31
N CYS A 131 -8.87 3.52 -29.10
CA CYS A 131 -9.19 4.80 -29.73
C CYS A 131 -10.24 4.73 -30.87
N ASP A 132 -10.93 3.62 -31.08
CA ASP A 132 -11.82 3.44 -32.24
C ASP A 132 -13.14 4.25 -32.14
N LEU A 133 -13.54 4.66 -30.94
CA LEU A 133 -14.83 5.35 -30.70
C LEU A 133 -14.83 6.87 -30.94
N ILE A 134 -13.68 7.49 -31.27
CA ILE A 134 -13.55 8.95 -31.50
C ILE A 134 -13.74 9.32 -32.98
N THR A 135 -14.02 8.36 -33.86
CA THR A 135 -14.07 8.58 -35.32
C THR A 135 -15.40 9.11 -35.85
N LYS A 136 -16.48 9.21 -35.04
CA LYS A 136 -17.81 9.54 -35.57
C LYS A 136 -18.11 11.05 -35.74
N ASN A 137 -17.29 11.96 -35.21
CA ASN A 137 -17.51 13.42 -35.31
C ASN A 137 -16.26 14.23 -35.73
N GLY A 138 -15.54 13.77 -36.76
CA GLY A 138 -14.72 14.68 -37.58
C GLY A 138 -13.26 14.87 -37.18
N ILE A 139 -12.59 13.82 -36.71
CA ILE A 139 -11.12 13.75 -36.71
C ILE A 139 -10.75 12.44 -37.41
N TYR A 140 -10.06 12.54 -38.55
CA TYR A 140 -9.68 11.38 -39.38
C TYR A 140 -8.41 10.73 -38.82
N GLU A 141 -8.44 9.40 -38.68
CA GLU A 141 -7.27 8.58 -38.37
C GLU A 141 -6.47 8.27 -39.65
N ILE A 142 -5.14 8.30 -39.54
CA ILE A 142 -4.21 8.00 -40.62
C ILE A 142 -4.01 6.48 -40.67
N ASP A 143 -4.52 5.84 -41.71
CA ASP A 143 -4.18 4.45 -42.05
C ASP A 143 -2.67 4.35 -42.34
N THR A 144 -2.00 3.44 -41.65
CA THR A 144 -0.53 3.28 -41.66
C THR A 144 0.01 2.54 -42.89
N ASN A 145 -0.81 2.25 -43.90
CA ASN A 145 -0.33 1.80 -45.21
C ASN A 145 0.04 2.97 -46.14
N PHE A 146 1.22 3.54 -45.90
CA PHE A 146 1.86 4.61 -46.68
C PHE A 146 2.28 4.19 -48.10
N GLN A 147 1.32 3.94 -49.00
CA GLN A 147 1.60 3.96 -50.44
C GLN A 147 0.68 4.85 -51.27
N ASN A 148 -0.44 5.35 -50.74
CA ASN A 148 -1.34 6.22 -51.51
C ASN A 148 -1.97 7.35 -50.67
N ALA A 149 -1.16 8.09 -49.90
CA ALA A 149 -1.68 9.32 -49.27
C ALA A 149 -2.05 10.35 -50.37
N PRO A 150 -3.32 10.80 -50.45
CA PRO A 150 -3.74 11.74 -51.47
C PRO A 150 -3.04 13.09 -51.26
N ASN A 151 -2.70 13.76 -52.36
CA ASN A 151 -2.31 15.17 -52.33
C ASN A 151 -3.42 15.98 -51.63
N MET A 152 -3.24 16.33 -50.36
CA MET A 152 -4.21 17.14 -49.63
C MET A 152 -4.16 18.57 -50.19
N LYS A 153 -5.23 18.95 -50.90
CA LYS A 153 -5.40 20.31 -51.44
C LYS A 153 -6.20 21.24 -50.53
N GLU A 154 -6.76 20.82 -49.40
CA GLU A 154 -7.67 21.68 -48.62
C GLU A 154 -7.47 21.58 -47.09
N ASN A 155 -7.75 22.71 -46.41
CA ASN A 155 -7.37 23.08 -45.04
C ASN A 155 -7.98 22.22 -43.92
N GLY A 156 -7.27 22.06 -42.79
CA GLY A 156 -7.77 21.40 -41.56
C GLY A 156 -7.94 22.36 -40.37
N ILE A 157 -8.65 21.96 -39.31
CA ILE A 157 -8.84 22.74 -38.07
C ILE A 157 -8.17 22.01 -36.91
N LEU A 158 -7.31 22.71 -36.15
CA LEU A 158 -6.67 22.20 -34.93
C LEU A 158 -7.31 22.88 -33.71
N VAL A 159 -7.83 22.08 -32.78
CA VAL A 159 -8.38 22.56 -31.50
C VAL A 159 -7.37 22.31 -30.40
N VAL A 160 -6.77 23.36 -29.86
CA VAL A 160 -5.84 23.27 -28.72
C VAL A 160 -6.58 23.71 -27.46
N MET A 161 -6.64 22.84 -26.46
CA MET A 161 -7.14 23.20 -25.13
C MET A 161 -5.98 23.61 -24.24
N THR A 162 -5.91 24.89 -23.88
CA THR A 162 -5.08 25.38 -22.77
C THR A 162 -5.97 25.75 -21.60
N SER A 163 -5.50 25.53 -20.36
CA SER A 163 -6.30 25.70 -19.15
C SER A 163 -6.90 27.11 -19.07
N GLY A 164 -8.22 27.23 -19.29
CA GLY A 164 -8.99 28.42 -18.97
C GLY A 164 -9.94 28.94 -20.06
N ALA A 165 -9.75 28.63 -21.34
CA ALA A 165 -10.73 28.92 -22.39
C ALA A 165 -10.46 28.11 -23.68
N ILE A 166 -11.50 27.54 -24.28
CA ILE A 166 -11.40 26.89 -25.61
C ILE A 166 -11.17 28.00 -26.64
N GLN A 167 -9.97 28.08 -27.21
CA GLN A 167 -9.70 28.90 -28.38
C GLN A 167 -9.57 27.99 -29.61
N THR A 168 -10.53 28.09 -30.52
CA THR A 168 -10.45 27.44 -31.83
C THR A 168 -9.70 28.35 -32.80
N ARG A 169 -8.65 27.82 -33.45
CA ARG A 169 -7.89 28.52 -34.50
C ARG A 169 -7.81 27.64 -35.74
N ILE A 170 -7.95 28.24 -36.91
CA ILE A 170 -7.80 27.53 -38.19
C ILE A 170 -6.31 27.47 -38.52
N VAL A 171 -5.80 26.29 -38.85
CA VAL A 171 -4.38 26.06 -39.15
C VAL A 171 -4.18 25.50 -40.55
N GLN A 172 -3.01 25.74 -41.12
CA GLN A 172 -2.61 25.09 -42.35
C GLN A 172 -1.23 24.45 -42.15
N MET A 173 -1.08 23.21 -42.59
CA MET A 173 0.18 22.48 -42.54
C MET A 173 0.57 21.99 -43.93
N VAL A 174 1.85 22.12 -44.26
CA VAL A 174 2.44 21.60 -45.51
C VAL A 174 3.71 20.82 -45.16
N TYR A 175 3.84 19.64 -45.78
CA TYR A 175 5.01 18.80 -45.66
C TYR A 175 5.86 18.92 -46.91
N GLU A 176 7.17 19.13 -46.73
CA GLU A 176 8.12 19.08 -47.82
C GLU A 176 8.82 17.72 -47.82
N TYR A 177 8.55 16.91 -48.85
CA TYR A 177 9.27 15.67 -49.10
C TYR A 177 10.50 15.96 -49.95
N SER A 178 11.71 15.89 -49.39
CA SER A 178 12.91 15.76 -50.21
C SER A 178 12.95 14.35 -50.80
N LYS A 179 13.00 14.23 -52.13
CA LYS A 179 13.05 12.95 -52.85
C LYS A 179 14.35 12.16 -52.68
N LEU A 180 15.28 12.66 -51.88
CA LEU A 180 16.55 12.02 -51.61
C LEU A 180 16.59 11.69 -50.12
N ASP A 181 17.02 10.46 -49.84
CA ASP A 181 17.61 9.96 -48.60
C ASP A 181 16.85 10.01 -47.26
N GLY A 182 15.53 10.26 -47.26
CA GLY A 182 14.60 9.75 -46.22
C GLY A 182 14.83 10.25 -44.78
N THR A 183 15.69 11.23 -44.55
CA THR A 183 16.20 11.54 -43.20
C THR A 183 15.92 12.96 -42.70
N ASN A 184 15.20 13.81 -43.43
CA ASN A 184 14.72 15.08 -42.87
C ASN A 184 13.31 15.43 -43.34
N LYS A 185 12.32 15.17 -42.48
CA LYS A 185 10.93 15.62 -42.68
C LYS A 185 10.80 17.04 -42.12
N LYS A 186 10.68 18.04 -43.00
CA LYS A 186 10.33 19.41 -42.59
C LYS A 186 8.82 19.59 -42.70
N ALA A 187 8.20 19.89 -41.56
CA ALA A 187 6.80 20.30 -41.50
C ALA A 187 6.76 21.82 -41.30
N TRP A 188 5.92 22.48 -42.08
CA TRP A 188 5.67 23.90 -41.95
C TRP A 188 4.23 24.08 -41.49
N ILE A 189 4.02 24.96 -40.51
CA ILE A 189 2.70 25.31 -39.97
C ILE A 189 2.49 26.82 -40.06
N ARG A 190 1.25 27.24 -40.32
CA ARG A 190 0.83 28.63 -40.17
C ARG A 190 -0.60 28.71 -39.64
N PHE A 191 -0.92 29.84 -39.03
CA PHE A 191 -2.22 30.09 -38.41
C PHE A 191 -3.01 31.11 -39.22
N ALA A 192 -4.33 30.95 -39.29
CA ALA A 192 -5.19 31.98 -39.81
C ALA A 192 -5.16 33.19 -38.85
N LYS A 193 -5.02 34.40 -39.40
CA LYS A 193 -4.98 35.63 -38.58
C LYS A 193 -6.32 35.89 -37.86
N SER A 194 -7.41 35.36 -38.41
CA SER A 194 -8.76 35.37 -37.82
C SER A 194 -9.25 33.94 -37.56
N ASN A 195 -9.97 33.74 -36.45
CA ASN A 195 -10.55 32.44 -36.07
C ASN A 195 -11.78 32.05 -36.91
N THR A 196 -12.31 32.97 -37.73
CA THR A 196 -13.57 32.77 -38.48
C THR A 196 -13.43 32.91 -39.99
N ASN A 197 -12.27 33.33 -40.52
CA ASN A 197 -12.09 33.54 -41.97
C ASN A 197 -10.70 33.07 -42.46
N PRO A 198 -10.60 31.97 -43.24
CA PRO A 198 -9.34 31.35 -43.67
C PRO A 198 -8.68 32.06 -44.87
N THR A 199 -9.03 33.32 -45.14
CA THR A 199 -8.52 34.07 -46.30
C THR A 199 -7.25 34.87 -46.00
N SER A 200 -6.79 34.94 -44.73
CA SER A 200 -5.54 35.62 -44.36
C SER A 200 -4.72 34.81 -43.34
N TRP A 201 -3.42 34.66 -43.59
CA TRP A 201 -2.54 33.74 -42.86
C TRP A 201 -1.32 34.44 -42.27
N SER A 202 -0.78 33.89 -41.17
CA SER A 202 0.54 34.24 -40.64
C SER A 202 1.66 33.74 -41.55
N GLU A 203 2.89 34.17 -41.26
CA GLU A 203 4.08 33.56 -41.86
C GLU A 203 4.18 32.08 -41.47
N TRP A 204 4.91 31.32 -42.27
CA TRP A 204 5.14 29.90 -42.05
C TRP A 204 6.27 29.69 -41.04
N ASP A 205 5.99 28.93 -39.99
CA ASP A 205 7.01 28.45 -39.05
C ASP A 205 7.37 27.00 -39.39
N GLY A 206 8.66 26.74 -39.58
CA GLY A 206 9.18 25.41 -39.88
C GLY A 206 9.71 24.73 -38.61
N PHE A 207 9.42 23.45 -38.43
CA PHE A 207 10.07 22.64 -37.41
C PHE A 207 10.54 21.28 -37.96
N LEU A 208 11.66 20.79 -37.41
CA LEU A 208 12.30 19.54 -37.81
C LEU A 208 11.75 18.37 -36.99
N LEU A 209 11.08 17.42 -37.65
CA LEU A 209 10.72 16.14 -37.06
C LEU A 209 11.92 15.19 -37.22
N ASN A 210 12.86 15.19 -36.26
CA ASN A 210 14.03 14.30 -36.31
C ASN A 210 13.77 13.00 -35.54
N SER A 211 14.00 11.85 -36.19
CA SER A 211 13.97 10.50 -35.59
C SER A 211 14.90 10.38 -34.38
N ALA A 212 15.97 11.18 -34.32
CA ALA A 212 16.89 11.21 -33.19
C ALA A 212 16.23 11.60 -31.85
N PHE A 213 15.15 12.39 -31.84
CA PHE A 213 14.43 12.71 -30.60
C PHE A 213 13.64 11.51 -30.09
N ASN A 214 12.97 10.77 -30.99
CA ASN A 214 12.23 9.56 -30.63
C ASN A 214 13.17 8.44 -30.19
N ASP A 215 14.28 8.22 -30.89
CA ASP A 215 15.24 7.18 -30.52
C ASP A 215 15.93 7.51 -29.19
N ALA A 216 16.36 8.77 -28.99
CA ALA A 216 16.95 9.18 -27.71
C ALA A 216 15.95 9.10 -26.55
N PHE A 217 14.68 9.44 -26.75
CA PHE A 217 13.66 9.32 -25.73
C PHE A 217 13.34 7.85 -25.41
N ILE A 218 13.14 7.01 -26.43
CA ILE A 218 12.83 5.59 -26.25
C ILE A 218 14.00 4.85 -25.60
N THR A 219 15.24 5.09 -26.02
CA THR A 219 16.42 4.47 -25.40
C THR A 219 16.58 4.94 -23.96
N SER A 220 16.52 6.24 -23.70
CA SER A 220 16.67 6.77 -22.32
C SER A 220 15.54 6.31 -21.40
N PHE A 221 14.32 6.22 -21.91
CA PHE A 221 13.16 5.73 -21.16
C PHE A 221 13.26 4.22 -20.89
N ASN A 222 13.61 3.43 -21.90
CA ASN A 222 13.75 1.98 -21.74
C ASN A 222 14.92 1.61 -20.84
N ASP A 223 16.06 2.32 -20.92
CA ASP A 223 17.19 2.09 -20.02
C ASP A 223 16.82 2.49 -18.59
N ALA A 224 16.20 3.65 -18.39
CA ALA A 224 15.75 4.08 -17.06
C ALA A 224 14.68 3.15 -16.47
N PHE A 225 13.72 2.69 -17.28
CA PHE A 225 12.66 1.78 -16.86
C PHE A 225 13.21 0.38 -16.57
N THR A 226 14.06 -0.16 -17.45
CA THR A 226 14.63 -1.51 -17.28
C THR A 226 15.57 -1.57 -16.08
N THR A 227 16.48 -0.61 -15.92
CA THR A 227 17.40 -0.58 -14.76
C THR A 227 16.66 -0.29 -13.46
N SER A 228 15.72 0.66 -13.44
CA SER A 228 15.03 1.01 -12.19
C SER A 228 13.96 -0.01 -11.78
N PHE A 229 13.26 -0.62 -12.74
CA PHE A 229 12.22 -1.60 -12.45
C PHE A 229 12.81 -3.02 -12.31
N ASN A 230 13.69 -3.47 -13.20
CA ASN A 230 14.15 -4.85 -13.10
C ASN A 230 15.22 -5.05 -12.03
N ASP A 231 16.14 -4.12 -11.83
CA ASP A 231 17.20 -4.34 -10.84
C ASP A 231 16.71 -3.95 -9.44
N ILE A 232 16.16 -2.75 -9.26
CA ILE A 232 15.79 -2.26 -7.92
C ILE A 232 14.50 -2.93 -7.42
N PHE A 233 13.45 -3.00 -8.24
CA PHE A 233 12.19 -3.60 -7.79
C PHE A 233 12.27 -5.11 -7.69
N ASN A 234 12.88 -5.84 -8.64
CA ASN A 234 13.02 -7.29 -8.45
C ASN A 234 14.02 -7.64 -7.35
N ASP A 235 15.15 -6.95 -7.17
CA ASP A 235 16.03 -7.26 -6.03
C ASP A 235 15.36 -6.92 -4.71
N ALA A 236 14.67 -5.78 -4.60
CA ALA A 236 13.94 -5.43 -3.38
C ALA A 236 12.81 -6.41 -3.09
N PHE A 237 12.05 -6.82 -4.12
CA PHE A 237 10.97 -7.79 -3.99
C PHE A 237 11.48 -9.18 -3.67
N ILE A 238 12.50 -9.68 -4.38
CA ILE A 238 13.10 -11.00 -4.15
C ILE A 238 13.80 -11.03 -2.79
N THR A 239 14.52 -9.97 -2.40
CA THR A 239 15.15 -9.88 -1.08
C THR A 239 14.09 -9.83 0.01
N SER A 240 13.07 -8.99 -0.12
CA SER A 240 12.00 -8.89 0.90
C SER A 240 11.16 -10.15 0.97
N PHE A 241 10.88 -10.80 -0.16
CA PHE A 241 10.16 -12.07 -0.22
C PHE A 241 11.00 -13.21 0.35
N ASN A 242 12.29 -13.29 0.03
CA ASN A 242 13.18 -14.29 0.59
C ASN A 242 13.44 -14.04 2.08
N ASP A 243 13.56 -12.79 2.52
CA ASP A 243 13.71 -12.44 3.93
C ASP A 243 12.43 -12.79 4.70
N ALA A 244 11.25 -12.43 4.18
CA ALA A 244 9.98 -12.81 4.78
C ALA A 244 9.75 -14.32 4.78
N PHE A 245 10.11 -15.02 3.68
CA PHE A 245 10.00 -16.47 3.58
C PHE A 245 11.00 -17.16 4.51
N ASN A 246 12.25 -16.68 4.60
CA ASN A 246 13.25 -17.19 5.52
C ASN A 246 12.91 -16.88 6.98
N ASP A 247 12.28 -15.75 7.27
CA ASP A 247 11.82 -15.38 8.60
C ASP A 247 10.61 -16.25 9.00
N VAL A 248 9.66 -16.49 8.09
CA VAL A 248 8.55 -17.44 8.31
C VAL A 248 9.08 -18.89 8.43
N TYR A 249 10.09 -19.27 7.64
CA TYR A 249 10.73 -20.58 7.70
C TYR A 249 11.52 -20.76 9.01
N LYS A 250 12.20 -19.72 9.49
CA LYS A 250 12.94 -19.71 10.78
C LYS A 250 12.01 -19.62 11.99
N LEU A 251 10.90 -18.88 11.90
CA LEU A 251 9.90 -18.74 12.97
C LEU A 251 9.08 -20.03 13.17
N THR A 252 8.96 -20.87 12.15
CA THR A 252 8.15 -22.10 12.21
C THR A 252 8.93 -23.38 12.51
N THR A 253 10.29 -23.37 12.59
CA THR A 253 11.05 -24.63 12.67
C THR A 253 12.22 -24.74 13.66
N LEU A 254 12.58 -23.72 14.46
CA LEU A 254 13.81 -23.88 15.26
C LEU A 254 13.67 -24.68 16.57
N ASN A 255 12.67 -24.45 17.43
CA ASN A 255 12.59 -25.18 18.71
C ASN A 255 11.37 -26.11 18.76
N LEU A 256 11.61 -27.42 18.86
CA LEU A 256 10.57 -28.44 19.00
C LEU A 256 9.98 -28.49 20.41
N PHE A 257 10.66 -27.91 21.40
CA PHE A 257 10.09 -27.72 22.72
C PHE A 257 9.25 -26.46 22.77
N ASN A 258 7.96 -26.61 23.06
CA ASN A 258 6.98 -25.51 23.08
C ASN A 258 7.00 -24.67 24.39
N GLY A 259 7.97 -24.91 25.28
CA GLY A 259 8.07 -24.21 26.57
C GLY A 259 7.22 -24.80 27.69
N ASN A 260 6.39 -25.82 27.41
CA ASN A 260 5.51 -26.41 28.41
C ASN A 260 6.10 -27.68 29.01
N TYR A 261 6.44 -27.61 30.29
CA TYR A 261 6.77 -28.78 31.09
C TYR A 261 5.52 -29.45 31.65
N ILE A 262 5.56 -30.77 31.70
CA ILE A 262 4.57 -31.64 32.33
C ILE A 262 4.94 -31.79 33.80
N THR A 263 3.98 -31.47 34.67
CA THR A 263 4.09 -31.60 36.12
C THR A 263 3.48 -32.90 36.61
N GLY A 264 4.00 -33.46 37.71
CA GLY A 264 3.44 -34.65 38.35
C GLY A 264 3.96 -35.99 37.79
N TYR A 265 4.86 -35.95 36.82
CA TYR A 265 5.45 -37.14 36.18
C TYR A 265 6.96 -37.00 36.09
N LYS A 266 7.69 -38.10 36.31
CA LYS A 266 9.15 -38.15 36.17
C LYS A 266 9.56 -39.25 35.19
N LEU A 267 10.75 -39.10 34.62
CA LEU A 267 11.43 -40.20 33.96
C LEU A 267 12.21 -40.99 35.03
N HIS A 268 11.77 -42.21 35.29
CA HIS A 268 12.32 -43.10 36.31
C HIS A 268 13.12 -44.24 35.65
N GLY A 269 14.04 -44.85 36.42
CA GLY A 269 14.97 -45.86 35.91
C GLY A 269 16.39 -45.32 35.69
N ASP A 270 17.24 -46.10 35.01
CA ASP A 270 18.66 -45.85 34.79
C ASP A 270 19.05 -45.84 33.29
N GLY A 271 20.33 -45.98 32.94
CA GLY A 271 20.77 -46.06 31.54
C GLY A 271 20.38 -47.36 30.81
N ASN A 272 19.87 -48.38 31.51
CA ASN A 272 19.49 -49.67 30.95
C ASN A 272 17.97 -49.82 30.79
N GLU A 273 17.20 -49.24 31.70
CA GLU A 273 15.73 -49.30 31.66
C GLU A 273 15.12 -47.99 32.17
N GLN A 274 14.22 -47.38 31.40
CA GLN A 274 13.49 -46.17 31.78
C GLN A 274 11.98 -46.29 31.51
N HIS A 275 11.18 -45.66 32.37
CA HIS A 275 9.73 -45.52 32.22
C HIS A 275 9.26 -44.19 32.80
N VAL A 276 8.11 -43.69 32.34
CA VAL A 276 7.46 -42.55 32.99
C VAL A 276 6.73 -43.06 34.22
N SER A 277 6.97 -42.43 35.38
CA SER A 277 6.26 -42.74 36.63
C SER A 277 5.61 -41.48 37.20
N ILE A 278 4.60 -41.65 38.05
CA ILE A 278 3.97 -40.53 38.77
C ILE A 278 4.94 -40.03 39.85
N ASN A 279 5.12 -38.71 39.93
CA ASN A 279 5.83 -38.01 41.00
C ASN A 279 5.35 -36.56 41.08
N GLU A 280 4.56 -36.24 42.11
CA GLU A 280 4.00 -34.91 42.34
C GLU A 280 5.07 -33.82 42.49
N ASN A 281 6.29 -34.18 42.90
CA ASN A 281 7.40 -33.24 43.07
C ASN A 281 8.13 -32.91 41.76
N CYS A 282 7.80 -33.58 40.65
CA CYS A 282 8.46 -33.35 39.37
C CYS A 282 7.73 -32.27 38.56
N ASN A 283 8.44 -31.24 38.10
CA ASN A 283 7.85 -30.14 37.32
C ASN A 283 8.57 -29.85 35.99
N SER A 284 9.44 -30.74 35.51
CA SER A 284 10.33 -30.48 34.36
C SER A 284 10.40 -31.61 33.31
N LEU A 285 9.37 -32.43 33.21
CA LEU A 285 9.29 -33.44 32.16
C LEU A 285 8.78 -32.81 30.86
N ALA A 286 9.43 -33.07 29.74
CA ALA A 286 9.01 -32.65 28.41
C ALA A 286 8.82 -33.86 27.51
N ILE A 287 7.77 -33.86 26.69
CA ILE A 287 7.51 -34.89 25.67
C ILE A 287 7.43 -34.18 24.34
N ILE A 288 8.35 -34.51 23.43
CA ILE A 288 8.56 -33.79 22.19
C ILE A 288 8.38 -34.75 21.04
N ARG A 289 7.55 -34.39 20.06
CA ARG A 289 7.36 -35.21 18.87
C ARG A 289 8.57 -35.09 17.95
N VAL A 290 9.07 -36.21 17.46
CA VAL A 290 10.27 -36.30 16.62
C VAL A 290 10.04 -37.19 15.41
N LYS A 291 10.93 -37.09 14.43
CA LYS A 291 10.97 -37.94 13.24
C LYS A 291 11.89 -39.14 13.50
N PRO A 292 11.62 -40.31 12.89
CA PRO A 292 12.53 -41.45 12.95
C PRO A 292 13.84 -41.18 12.20
N ASN A 293 14.92 -41.89 12.57
CA ASN A 293 16.26 -41.80 11.94
C ASN A 293 16.80 -40.36 11.78
N THR A 294 16.43 -39.47 12.68
CA THR A 294 16.72 -38.04 12.58
C THR A 294 17.56 -37.60 13.76
N LYS A 295 18.58 -36.79 13.50
CA LYS A 295 19.47 -36.25 14.53
C LYS A 295 18.83 -35.04 15.18
N TYR A 296 19.00 -34.89 16.49
CA TYR A 296 18.50 -33.76 17.27
C TYR A 296 19.55 -33.26 18.27
N SER A 297 19.66 -31.94 18.42
CA SER A 297 20.46 -31.28 19.46
C SER A 297 19.56 -30.79 20.59
N ILE A 298 19.87 -31.21 21.81
CA ILE A 298 19.19 -30.85 23.07
C ILE A 298 20.09 -29.89 23.83
N LEU A 299 19.62 -28.67 24.09
CA LEU A 299 20.35 -27.66 24.87
C LEU A 299 19.69 -27.49 26.22
N ILE A 300 20.51 -27.45 27.28
CA ILE A 300 20.04 -27.27 28.65
C ILE A 300 20.92 -26.31 29.44
N GLU A 301 20.27 -25.44 30.22
CA GLU A 301 20.91 -24.70 31.29
C GLU A 301 20.38 -25.12 32.65
N ASP A 302 20.99 -26.14 33.23
CA ASP A 302 20.78 -26.46 34.63
C ASP A 302 21.96 -25.92 35.44
N LYS A 303 21.77 -24.82 36.17
CA LYS A 303 22.78 -24.30 37.11
C LYS A 303 22.96 -25.20 38.35
N GLY A 304 22.23 -26.31 38.45
CA GLY A 304 22.28 -27.26 39.54
C GLY A 304 21.45 -26.77 40.71
N ALA A 305 20.69 -27.67 41.32
CA ALA A 305 20.18 -27.45 42.66
C ALA A 305 21.37 -27.51 43.62
N GLU A 306 21.86 -26.34 44.06
CA GLU A 306 22.89 -26.21 45.10
C GLU A 306 22.49 -26.88 46.43
N SER A 307 21.26 -27.37 46.59
CA SER A 307 20.73 -27.91 47.85
C SER A 307 20.60 -29.43 47.94
N THR A 308 20.65 -30.21 46.85
CA THR A 308 20.38 -31.68 46.90
C THR A 308 21.50 -32.58 46.39
N GLY A 309 22.50 -32.05 45.68
CA GLY A 309 23.65 -32.83 45.18
C GLY A 309 23.35 -33.78 44.00
N TYR A 310 22.12 -33.79 43.48
CA TYR A 310 21.70 -34.60 42.31
C TYR A 310 21.20 -33.68 41.19
N ARG A 311 21.66 -33.93 39.96
CA ARG A 311 21.10 -33.36 38.71
C ARG A 311 20.22 -34.44 38.08
N TYR A 312 19.14 -34.11 37.38
CA TYR A 312 18.18 -35.11 36.88
C TYR A 312 17.97 -34.99 35.38
N PHE A 313 19.06 -34.96 34.60
CA PHE A 313 18.98 -34.82 33.15
C PHE A 313 18.95 -36.21 32.48
N LYS A 314 17.76 -36.62 32.05
CA LYS A 314 17.50 -37.92 31.45
C LYS A 314 16.76 -37.76 30.13
N CYS A 315 17.02 -38.68 29.22
CA CYS A 315 16.28 -38.76 27.98
C CYS A 315 15.99 -40.20 27.59
N ALA A 316 14.79 -40.43 27.06
CA ALA A 316 14.37 -41.71 26.50
C ALA A 316 13.58 -41.51 25.21
N PHE A 317 13.62 -42.51 24.33
CA PHE A 317 12.74 -42.62 23.19
C PHE A 317 11.47 -43.37 23.54
N TYR A 318 10.36 -42.91 22.96
CA TYR A 318 9.09 -43.62 22.98
C TYR A 318 8.63 -43.88 21.54
N ASN A 319 8.18 -45.11 21.29
CA ASN A 319 7.50 -45.52 20.07
C ASN A 319 6.04 -45.81 20.40
N GLY A 320 5.13 -45.03 19.80
CA GLY A 320 3.70 -45.17 19.99
C GLY A 320 2.95 -43.86 19.79
N THR A 321 1.72 -43.82 20.28
CA THR A 321 0.84 -42.65 20.26
C THR A 321 0.75 -42.06 21.66
N TYR A 322 0.83 -40.75 21.77
CA TYR A 322 0.70 -40.01 23.03
C TYR A 322 -0.42 -38.96 22.89
N CYS A 323 -1.40 -39.00 23.79
CA CYS A 323 -2.43 -37.96 23.94
C CYS A 323 -2.30 -37.26 25.30
N THR A 324 -2.00 -38.02 26.36
CA THR A 324 -1.85 -37.53 27.74
C THR A 324 -0.66 -38.21 28.43
N PRO A 325 -0.03 -37.57 29.45
CA PRO A 325 1.08 -38.18 30.20
C PRO A 325 0.76 -39.55 30.81
N SER A 326 -0.49 -39.81 31.20
CA SER A 326 -0.94 -41.10 31.72
C SER A 326 -0.84 -42.25 30.71
N ASP A 327 -0.92 -41.97 29.41
CA ASP A 327 -0.91 -43.01 28.37
C ASP A 327 0.43 -43.75 28.28
N ILE A 328 1.49 -43.10 28.75
CA ILE A 328 2.88 -43.58 28.65
C ILE A 328 3.48 -44.00 30.00
N VAL A 329 2.71 -43.91 31.08
CA VAL A 329 3.15 -44.34 32.42
C VAL A 329 3.43 -45.85 32.43
N GLU A 330 4.55 -46.26 33.01
CA GLU A 330 5.04 -47.65 33.09
C GLU A 330 5.18 -48.36 31.72
N LYS A 331 5.16 -47.61 30.61
CA LYS A 331 5.46 -48.17 29.28
C LYS A 331 6.96 -48.30 29.09
N PRO A 332 7.42 -49.32 28.35
CA PRO A 332 8.84 -49.47 28.05
C PRO A 332 9.32 -48.30 27.19
N LEU A 333 10.39 -47.65 27.64
CA LEU A 333 11.09 -46.62 26.89
C LEU A 333 12.49 -47.12 26.55
N THR A 334 13.05 -46.63 25.45
CA THR A 334 14.46 -46.89 25.12
C THR A 334 15.31 -45.79 25.74
N PRO A 335 16.16 -46.07 26.74
CA PRO A 335 17.01 -45.04 27.34
C PRO A 335 17.98 -44.46 26.31
N VAL A 336 18.19 -43.14 26.37
CA VAL A 336 19.17 -42.43 25.53
C VAL A 336 20.38 -42.05 26.36
N PHE A 337 20.15 -41.32 27.46
CA PHE A 337 21.17 -41.00 28.46
C PHE A 337 20.54 -40.77 29.84
N ASP A 338 21.36 -40.89 30.87
CA ASP A 338 20.98 -40.65 32.26
C ASP A 338 22.13 -39.97 33.03
N TYR A 339 21.98 -38.68 33.26
CA TYR A 339 22.88 -37.88 34.08
C TYR A 339 22.21 -37.55 35.41
N THR A 340 22.44 -38.42 36.39
CA THR A 340 21.92 -38.29 37.76
C THR A 340 22.92 -37.73 38.77
N ARG A 341 24.20 -37.63 38.42
CA ARG A 341 25.28 -37.28 39.35
C ARG A 341 25.54 -35.77 39.38
N GLY A 342 25.78 -35.23 40.57
CA GLY A 342 25.93 -33.77 40.77
C GLY A 342 27.18 -33.14 40.15
N ASP A 343 28.17 -33.94 39.75
CA ASP A 343 29.47 -33.51 39.19
C ASP A 343 29.47 -33.37 37.66
N VAL A 344 28.45 -33.88 36.96
CA VAL A 344 28.38 -33.82 35.50
C VAL A 344 27.59 -32.58 35.06
N TYR A 345 28.31 -31.60 34.51
CA TYR A 345 27.70 -30.41 33.92
C TYR A 345 27.42 -30.63 32.43
N VAL A 346 26.15 -30.81 32.07
CA VAL A 346 25.73 -31.03 30.69
C VAL A 346 25.11 -29.76 30.11
N LYS A 347 25.75 -29.18 29.10
CA LYS A 347 25.27 -27.98 28.36
C LYS A 347 24.43 -28.35 27.13
N HIS A 348 24.78 -29.48 26.52
CA HIS A 348 24.29 -29.91 25.24
C HIS A 348 24.42 -31.42 25.10
N GLU A 349 23.43 -32.05 24.48
CA GLU A 349 23.47 -33.43 24.02
C GLU A 349 22.97 -33.55 22.58
N THR A 350 23.51 -34.50 21.83
CA THR A 350 22.98 -34.84 20.50
C THR A 350 22.50 -36.28 20.51
N VAL A 351 21.28 -36.49 19.99
CA VAL A 351 20.66 -37.80 19.89
C VAL A 351 20.34 -38.08 18.42
N THR A 352 20.39 -39.34 18.00
CA THR A 352 19.79 -39.76 16.74
C THR A 352 18.66 -40.72 17.05
N THR A 353 17.44 -40.40 16.62
CA THR A 353 16.27 -41.22 16.88
C THR A 353 16.34 -42.55 16.12
N LEU A 354 15.73 -43.59 16.67
CA LEU A 354 15.63 -44.89 16.03
C LEU A 354 14.57 -44.87 14.91
N ALA A 355 14.52 -45.93 14.10
CA ALA A 355 13.63 -46.04 12.95
C ALA A 355 12.12 -46.00 13.31
N ASP A 356 11.79 -46.27 14.56
CA ASP A 356 10.43 -46.37 15.09
C ASP A 356 10.13 -45.32 16.17
N THR A 357 11.07 -44.43 16.48
CA THR A 357 10.87 -43.41 17.51
C THR A 357 9.86 -42.36 17.06
N THR A 358 8.86 -42.10 17.89
CA THR A 358 7.84 -41.07 17.65
C THR A 358 7.95 -39.89 18.61
N TYR A 359 8.45 -40.12 19.82
CA TYR A 359 8.64 -39.07 20.82
C TYR A 359 9.99 -39.17 21.54
N LEU A 360 10.50 -38.00 21.88
CA LEU A 360 11.63 -37.79 22.78
C LEU A 360 11.08 -37.35 24.14
N ILE A 361 11.36 -38.11 25.18
CA ILE A 361 10.98 -37.78 26.56
C ILE A 361 12.23 -37.26 27.25
N ILE A 362 12.17 -36.04 27.77
CA ILE A 362 13.28 -35.38 28.43
C ILE A 362 12.86 -34.99 29.84
N MET A 363 13.64 -35.37 30.84
CA MET A 363 13.53 -34.85 32.20
C MET A 363 14.81 -34.08 32.51
N THR A 364 14.72 -32.96 33.25
CA THR A 364 15.87 -32.08 33.46
C THR A 364 16.22 -31.86 34.95
N ALA A 365 15.30 -31.32 35.75
CA ALA A 365 15.49 -31.14 37.20
C ALA A 365 14.18 -31.35 37.96
N LEU A 366 14.16 -32.07 39.08
CA LEU A 366 12.89 -32.44 39.72
C LEU A 366 11.99 -31.23 40.03
N THR A 367 12.53 -30.19 40.67
CA THR A 367 11.72 -29.10 41.24
C THR A 367 11.86 -27.74 40.57
N LYS A 368 12.77 -27.61 39.60
CA LYS A 368 13.01 -26.36 38.88
C LYS A 368 12.92 -26.63 37.39
N GLN A 369 12.31 -25.72 36.64
CA GLN A 369 12.27 -25.76 35.18
C GLN A 369 13.51 -25.05 34.64
N PRO A 370 14.54 -25.77 34.14
CA PRO A 370 15.69 -25.15 33.51
C PRO A 370 15.32 -24.66 32.11
N PHE A 371 16.24 -23.93 31.50
CA PHE A 371 16.16 -23.66 30.08
C PHE A 371 16.32 -24.98 29.31
N LEU A 372 15.42 -25.25 28.36
CA LEU A 372 15.46 -26.41 27.47
C LEU A 372 15.13 -25.94 26.04
N GLN A 373 15.91 -26.38 25.08
CA GLN A 373 15.58 -26.29 23.66
C GLN A 373 15.94 -27.59 22.95
N VAL A 374 15.16 -27.94 21.93
CA VAL A 374 15.39 -29.15 21.12
C VAL A 374 15.28 -28.78 19.65
N PHE A 375 16.34 -29.07 18.89
CA PHE A 375 16.49 -28.71 17.48
C PHE A 375 16.62 -29.96 16.64
N GLU A 376 16.00 -29.98 15.45
CA GLU A 376 16.30 -30.99 14.43
C GLU A 376 17.64 -30.67 13.75
N GLY A 377 18.54 -31.65 13.68
CA GLY A 377 19.90 -31.52 13.15
C GLY A 377 21.01 -31.65 14.21
N GLU A 378 22.26 -31.63 13.75
CA GLU A 378 23.43 -31.52 14.61
C GLU A 378 23.83 -30.06 14.75
N ILE A 379 23.97 -29.60 15.99
CA ILE A 379 24.56 -28.32 16.32
C ILE A 379 25.82 -28.62 17.13
N SER A 380 26.98 -28.24 16.62
CA SER A 380 28.29 -28.60 17.20
C SER A 380 28.99 -27.44 17.91
N ASP A 381 28.65 -26.17 17.60
CA ASP A 381 29.31 -24.99 18.15
C ASP A 381 28.38 -24.22 19.10
N PHE A 382 28.53 -24.49 20.39
CA PHE A 382 27.90 -23.71 21.45
C PHE A 382 28.95 -22.92 22.21
N THR A 383 28.88 -21.59 22.14
CA THR A 383 29.51 -20.71 23.12
C THR A 383 28.48 -20.25 24.13
N THR A 384 28.57 -20.76 25.35
CA THR A 384 27.88 -20.18 26.51
C THR A 384 28.72 -19.01 27.01
N ASP A 385 28.22 -17.78 26.91
CA ASP A 385 28.79 -16.67 27.66
C ASP A 385 28.24 -16.72 29.09
N SER A 386 29.08 -17.13 30.04
CA SER A 386 28.74 -17.22 31.45
C SER A 386 28.37 -15.88 32.08
N TYR A 387 28.62 -14.75 31.42
CA TYR A 387 28.28 -13.42 31.93
C TYR A 387 26.95 -12.86 31.41
N SER A 388 26.41 -13.36 30.30
CA SER A 388 25.28 -12.69 29.63
C SER A 388 23.96 -13.47 29.60
N ASN A 389 23.88 -14.70 30.14
CA ASN A 389 22.72 -15.61 29.97
C ASN A 389 22.19 -15.62 28.52
N ARG A 390 23.09 -15.63 27.51
CA ARG A 390 22.75 -15.67 26.08
C ARG A 390 23.12 -17.02 25.48
N TYR A 391 22.23 -17.55 24.63
CA TYR A 391 22.47 -18.72 23.79
C TYR A 391 22.58 -18.28 22.32
N THR A 392 23.70 -18.59 21.67
CA THR A 392 23.88 -18.36 20.22
C THR A 392 24.19 -19.71 19.57
N ILE A 393 23.42 -20.09 18.56
CA ILE A 393 23.71 -21.23 17.68
C ILE A 393 24.62 -20.70 16.57
N LEU A 394 25.86 -21.20 16.48
CA LEU A 394 26.76 -20.90 15.38
C LEU A 394 26.87 -22.14 14.47
N PRO A 395 26.68 -22.04 13.15
CA PRO A 395 27.02 -23.12 12.22
C PRO A 395 28.53 -23.21 12.01
N ALA A 396 29.07 -24.41 11.99
CA ALA A 396 30.50 -24.74 12.09
C ALA A 396 31.43 -24.34 10.93
N SER A 397 31.05 -23.46 10.01
CA SER A 397 31.98 -22.96 8.97
C SER A 397 31.52 -21.71 8.24
N SER A 398 30.60 -20.94 8.83
CA SER A 398 30.31 -19.60 8.36
C SER A 398 29.65 -18.87 9.50
N SER A 399 30.25 -17.76 9.92
CA SER A 399 29.66 -16.79 10.83
C SER A 399 28.34 -16.25 10.26
N ILE A 400 27.26 -17.04 10.37
CA ILE A 400 25.90 -16.52 10.29
C ILE A 400 25.63 -16.00 11.70
N ASP A 401 26.13 -14.80 11.96
CA ASP A 401 25.53 -13.93 12.95
C ASP A 401 24.07 -13.83 12.51
N LEU A 402 23.14 -14.49 13.23
CA LEU A 402 21.75 -14.09 13.19
C LEU A 402 21.75 -12.66 13.76
N LYS A 403 22.11 -11.71 12.91
CA LYS A 403 21.96 -10.29 13.10
C LYS A 403 20.46 -10.08 13.18
N LYS A 404 19.90 -10.32 14.37
CA LYS A 404 18.65 -9.67 14.70
C LYS A 404 18.96 -8.19 14.54
N ASP A 405 18.33 -7.60 13.53
CA ASP A 405 18.56 -6.22 13.11
C ASP A 405 18.16 -5.21 14.19
N LEU A 406 17.54 -5.69 15.27
CA LEU A 406 17.09 -4.88 16.37
C LEU A 406 17.71 -5.36 17.70
N SER A 407 18.27 -4.42 18.45
CA SER A 407 18.81 -4.67 19.79
C SER A 407 18.69 -3.44 20.68
N ILE A 408 18.58 -3.65 21.99
CA ILE A 408 18.70 -2.59 22.99
C ILE A 408 20.00 -2.79 23.76
N LYS A 409 20.71 -1.69 24.01
CA LYS A 409 21.94 -1.64 24.77
C LYS A 409 21.74 -0.68 25.95
N TYR A 410 21.93 -1.20 27.15
CA TYR A 410 21.98 -0.41 28.37
C TYR A 410 23.17 0.55 28.40
N HIS A 411 22.94 1.78 28.85
CA HIS A 411 24.00 2.71 29.28
C HIS A 411 23.85 3.09 30.76
N SER A 412 22.65 3.52 31.14
CA SER A 412 22.28 3.82 32.53
C SER A 412 20.80 3.50 32.74
N ASP A 413 20.33 3.56 33.98
CA ASP A 413 18.92 3.30 34.31
C ASP A 413 17.95 4.29 33.64
N THR A 414 18.49 5.38 33.09
CA THR A 414 17.80 6.48 32.41
C THR A 414 18.18 6.64 30.94
N ASP A 415 19.03 5.77 30.36
CA ASP A 415 19.54 5.93 28.98
C ASP A 415 19.86 4.56 28.34
N TYR A 416 19.24 4.30 27.19
CA TYR A 416 19.37 3.06 26.42
C TYR A 416 19.51 3.39 24.93
N ASP A 417 20.40 2.69 24.23
CA ASP A 417 20.45 2.75 22.77
C ASP A 417 19.67 1.60 22.16
N ILE A 418 18.69 1.92 21.32
CA ILE A 418 17.94 0.97 20.50
C ILE A 418 18.54 1.03 19.09
N HIS A 419 19.20 -0.05 18.68
CA HIS A 419 19.74 -0.22 17.34
C HIS A 419 18.68 -0.93 16.50
N PHE A 420 18.37 -0.43 15.30
CA PHE A 420 17.39 -0.99 14.39
C PHE A 420 17.88 -0.80 12.94
N GLY A 421 18.15 -1.91 12.25
CA GLY A 421 18.66 -1.90 10.88
C GLY A 421 20.01 -1.19 10.81
N LYS A 422 20.10 -0.13 10.02
CA LYS A 422 21.31 0.72 9.91
C LYS A 422 21.32 1.89 10.89
N TYR A 423 20.26 2.03 11.68
CA TYR A 423 20.02 3.17 12.54
C TYR A 423 20.14 2.80 14.02
N ASN A 424 20.33 3.80 14.85
CA ASN A 424 20.16 3.66 16.29
C ASN A 424 19.48 4.91 16.86
N MET A 425 18.78 4.75 17.97
CA MET A 425 18.13 5.85 18.66
C MET A 425 18.24 5.70 20.17
N LYS A 426 18.11 6.81 20.89
CA LYS A 426 18.07 6.79 22.36
C LYS A 426 16.65 6.61 22.86
N LEU A 427 16.46 5.72 23.83
CA LEU A 427 15.36 5.76 24.79
C LEU A 427 15.93 6.34 26.09
N PHE A 428 15.40 7.46 26.55
CA PHE A 428 15.98 8.17 27.68
C PHE A 428 14.91 8.77 28.59
N TYR A 429 15.25 8.93 29.86
CA TYR A 429 14.44 9.61 30.85
C TYR A 429 14.84 11.09 30.91
N SER A 430 13.87 11.96 30.69
CA SER A 430 14.03 13.41 30.78
C SER A 430 13.61 13.88 32.16
N ASP A 431 14.52 14.57 32.85
CA ASP A 431 14.31 15.11 34.18
C ASP A 431 14.65 16.61 34.20
N SER A 432 13.64 17.45 34.38
CA SER A 432 13.78 18.91 34.44
C SER A 432 12.76 19.51 35.39
N GLU A 433 13.21 19.91 36.58
CA GLU A 433 12.36 20.59 37.57
C GLU A 433 11.77 21.91 37.05
N SER A 434 12.54 22.69 36.27
CA SER A 434 12.06 23.97 35.73
C SER A 434 10.94 23.80 34.70
N ALA A 435 10.96 22.70 33.95
CA ALA A 435 9.94 22.37 32.97
C ALA A 435 8.89 21.38 33.53
N ASP A 436 9.04 20.91 34.78
CA ASP A 436 8.20 19.87 35.41
C ASP A 436 8.10 18.60 34.57
N MET A 437 9.20 18.24 33.91
CA MET A 437 9.27 17.13 32.97
C MET A 437 10.03 15.98 33.63
N HIS A 438 9.34 14.86 33.83
CA HIS A 438 9.82 13.67 34.52
C HIS A 438 9.38 12.40 33.75
N ASN A 439 9.73 12.31 32.46
CA ASN A 439 9.14 11.35 31.53
C ASN A 439 10.16 10.54 30.71
N TRP A 440 9.73 9.41 30.17
CA TRP A 440 10.48 8.62 29.19
C TRP A 440 10.19 9.10 27.76
N ASN A 441 11.22 9.16 26.93
CA ASN A 441 11.09 9.59 25.54
C ASN A 441 12.12 8.91 24.61
N ILE A 442 11.88 9.01 23.31
CA ILE A 442 12.81 8.65 22.25
C ILE A 442 13.51 9.89 21.71
N GLY A 443 14.83 9.78 21.55
CA GLY A 443 15.72 10.90 21.27
C GLY A 443 16.30 10.87 19.88
N LYS A 444 17.54 11.37 19.78
CA LYS A 444 18.32 11.42 18.53
C LYS A 444 18.27 10.09 17.79
N ILE A 445 18.12 10.16 16.46
CA ILE A 445 18.30 9.00 15.58
C ILE A 445 19.59 9.21 14.79
N TYR A 446 20.40 8.16 14.73
CA TYR A 446 21.69 8.12 14.08
C TYR A 446 21.71 7.09 12.95
N TYR A 447 22.49 7.36 11.91
CA TYR A 447 22.93 6.38 10.92
C TYR A 447 24.45 6.25 11.04
N GLY A 448 24.92 5.12 11.56
CA GLY A 448 26.30 5.02 12.06
C GLY A 448 26.59 6.09 13.11
N SER A 449 27.54 6.99 12.84
CA SER A 449 27.86 8.14 13.69
C SER A 449 27.14 9.45 13.31
N GLU A 450 26.43 9.48 12.18
CA GLU A 450 25.79 10.70 11.68
C GLU A 450 24.42 10.89 12.34
N ILE A 451 24.16 12.08 12.92
CA ILE A 451 22.85 12.40 13.49
C ILE A 451 21.86 12.68 12.37
N VAL A 452 20.90 11.80 12.16
CA VAL A 452 19.83 11.99 11.17
C VAL A 452 18.73 12.86 11.75
N VAL A 453 18.22 12.45 12.91
CA VAL A 453 17.19 13.16 13.66
C VAL A 453 17.85 13.79 14.88
N PRO A 454 17.89 15.13 14.98
CA PRO A 454 18.56 15.82 16.07
C PRO A 454 17.76 15.74 17.38
N ALA A 455 18.44 16.05 18.49
CA ALA A 455 17.80 16.14 19.80
C ALA A 455 16.73 17.24 19.84
N GLY A 456 15.76 17.06 20.73
CA GLY A 456 14.61 17.95 20.85
C GLY A 456 13.61 17.80 19.72
N THR A 457 13.56 16.62 19.08
CA THR A 457 12.52 16.28 18.11
C THR A 457 11.47 15.44 18.82
N ASP A 458 10.22 15.88 18.83
CA ASP A 458 9.12 15.11 19.43
C ASP A 458 8.58 14.01 18.55
N ILE A 459 9.34 12.95 18.36
CA ILE A 459 8.95 11.85 17.48
C ILE A 459 7.62 11.21 17.93
N ILE A 460 7.38 11.12 19.25
CA ILE A 460 6.13 10.62 19.84
C ILE A 460 5.00 11.69 19.81
N GLY A 461 5.37 12.97 19.72
CA GLY A 461 4.50 14.12 19.55
C GLY A 461 3.81 14.63 20.82
N PRO A 462 3.77 15.96 21.05
CA PRO A 462 3.13 16.55 22.22
C PRO A 462 1.74 17.12 21.94
N ILE A 463 1.13 17.73 22.96
CA ILE A 463 -0.14 18.49 22.87
C ILE A 463 0.01 19.86 23.54
N LYS A 464 -0.57 20.91 22.96
CA LYS A 464 -0.57 22.27 23.54
C LYS A 464 -1.98 22.67 23.93
N ILE A 465 -2.16 23.10 25.18
CA ILE A 465 -3.41 23.71 25.63
C ILE A 465 -3.30 25.24 25.68
N SER A 466 -4.45 25.89 25.61
CA SER A 466 -4.50 27.34 25.58
C SER A 466 -4.14 27.96 26.92
N GLY A 467 -3.25 28.95 26.87
CA GLY A 467 -2.76 29.68 28.04
C GLY A 467 -1.49 29.12 28.67
N ASP A 468 -1.05 27.92 28.30
CA ASP A 468 0.25 27.37 28.68
C ASP A 468 1.37 27.93 27.78
N ALA A 469 2.57 28.03 28.34
CA ALA A 469 3.72 28.65 27.68
C ALA A 469 4.34 27.72 26.63
N ASP A 470 4.47 26.44 26.96
CA ASP A 470 4.98 25.40 26.07
C ASP A 470 3.97 24.26 25.86
N PHE A 471 4.37 23.26 25.07
CA PHE A 471 3.66 22.02 24.88
C PHE A 471 3.78 21.10 26.11
N LEU A 472 2.81 20.20 26.23
CA LEU A 472 2.73 19.16 27.25
C LEU A 472 3.29 17.84 26.70
N SER A 473 4.15 17.21 27.49
CA SER A 473 4.77 15.91 27.24
C SER A 473 5.67 15.89 26.01
N GLY A 474 6.22 14.72 25.67
CA GLY A 474 7.27 14.62 24.64
C GLY A 474 8.59 15.17 25.18
N VAL A 475 9.34 15.90 24.36
CA VAL A 475 10.55 16.62 24.80
C VAL A 475 10.20 18.00 25.37
N HIS A 476 8.90 18.31 25.46
CA HIS A 476 8.32 19.51 26.02
C HIS A 476 7.63 19.22 27.38
N GLY A 477 7.28 20.28 28.10
CA GLY A 477 7.08 20.33 29.56
C GLY A 477 5.93 19.53 30.19
N SER A 478 5.90 19.62 31.52
CA SER A 478 4.86 19.21 32.49
C SER A 478 4.18 17.85 32.24
N SER A 479 4.99 16.79 32.30
CA SER A 479 4.47 15.43 32.36
C SER A 479 5.36 14.48 33.15
N THR A 480 4.76 13.48 33.78
CA THR A 480 5.46 12.46 34.57
C THR A 480 5.10 11.08 34.07
N THR A 481 6.08 10.27 33.69
CA THR A 481 5.83 8.86 33.35
C THR A 481 5.50 8.08 34.61
N THR A 482 4.27 7.57 34.68
CA THR A 482 3.75 6.77 35.81
C THR A 482 3.94 5.27 35.59
N MET A 483 4.09 4.85 34.33
CA MET A 483 4.34 3.46 33.97
C MET A 483 5.16 3.37 32.69
N ILE A 484 6.12 2.46 32.66
CA ILE A 484 6.75 1.96 31.44
C ILE A 484 6.76 0.42 31.46
N LYS A 485 6.41 -0.20 30.34
CA LYS A 485 6.53 -1.65 30.13
C LYS A 485 7.19 -1.90 28.78
N VAL A 486 8.12 -2.85 28.74
CA VAL A 486 8.86 -3.19 27.53
C VAL A 486 8.64 -4.66 27.22
N TYR A 487 8.43 -4.98 25.95
CA TYR A 487 8.27 -6.33 25.45
C TYR A 487 9.22 -6.54 24.27
N ALA A 488 9.98 -7.63 24.30
CA ALA A 488 10.83 -8.06 23.19
C ALA A 488 10.24 -9.34 22.61
N ASP A 489 9.91 -9.33 21.32
CA ASP A 489 9.25 -10.44 20.63
C ASP A 489 7.98 -10.92 21.35
N GLY A 490 7.25 -10.01 22.00
CA GLY A 490 6.04 -10.28 22.79
C GLY A 490 6.27 -10.75 24.24
N VAL A 491 7.54 -10.96 24.64
CA VAL A 491 7.90 -11.38 26.00
C VAL A 491 8.23 -10.13 26.84
N PRO A 492 7.68 -9.97 28.05
CA PRO A 492 8.00 -8.83 28.91
C PRO A 492 9.48 -8.81 29.28
N VAL A 493 10.07 -7.62 29.31
CA VAL A 493 11.47 -7.38 29.65
C VAL A 493 11.59 -6.17 30.55
N GLU A 494 12.49 -6.24 31.53
CA GLU A 494 12.82 -5.14 32.41
C GLU A 494 13.95 -4.29 31.82
N LEU A 495 13.78 -2.97 31.86
CA LEU A 495 14.85 -2.00 31.65
C LEU A 495 15.73 -2.00 32.91
N ASN A 496 16.90 -2.65 32.83
CA ASN A 496 17.84 -2.75 33.93
C ASN A 496 19.29 -2.75 33.42
N SER A 497 20.23 -2.74 34.36
CA SER A 497 21.67 -2.59 34.12
C SER A 497 22.35 -3.67 33.28
N SER A 498 21.66 -4.76 32.96
CA SER A 498 22.19 -5.85 32.15
C SER A 498 21.46 -6.03 30.83
N LEU A 499 20.60 -5.07 30.44
CA LEU A 499 19.73 -5.24 29.28
C LEU A 499 20.49 -5.07 27.96
N ALA A 500 21.04 -6.18 27.47
CA ALA A 500 21.49 -6.33 26.11
C ALA A 500 20.73 -7.49 25.48
N LYS A 501 19.71 -7.21 24.67
CA LYS A 501 18.93 -8.26 23.99
C LYS A 501 18.81 -7.98 22.50
N LYS A 502 18.82 -9.06 21.71
CA LYS A 502 18.58 -9.09 20.27
C LYS A 502 17.16 -9.62 20.05
N PHE A 503 16.33 -8.91 19.31
CA PHE A 503 14.91 -9.25 19.05
C PHE A 503 14.50 -8.81 17.64
N SER A 504 13.39 -9.34 17.12
CA SER A 504 12.83 -8.92 15.83
C SER A 504 11.85 -7.76 16.00
N ARG A 505 11.23 -7.65 17.17
CA ARG A 505 10.27 -6.60 17.52
C ARG A 505 10.44 -6.14 18.97
N LEU A 506 10.43 -4.83 19.19
CA LEU A 506 10.38 -4.20 20.50
C LEU A 506 9.07 -3.43 20.63
N THR A 507 8.36 -3.62 21.72
CA THR A 507 7.17 -2.84 22.04
C THR A 507 7.39 -2.15 23.38
N ILE A 508 7.28 -0.83 23.39
CA ILE A 508 7.38 0.00 24.59
C ILE A 508 6.01 0.62 24.84
N PHE A 509 5.46 0.39 26.01
CA PHE A 509 4.21 0.98 26.47
C PHE A 509 4.50 1.98 27.59
N MET A 510 4.02 3.20 27.47
CA MET A 510 4.22 4.27 28.45
C MET A 510 2.87 4.89 28.83
N ILE A 511 2.74 5.24 30.11
CA ILE A 511 1.65 6.08 30.61
C ILE A 511 2.25 7.31 31.26
N ASP A 512 1.86 8.49 30.81
CA ASP A 512 2.26 9.76 31.40
C ASP A 512 1.06 10.51 31.98
N GLU A 513 1.28 11.13 33.12
CA GLU A 513 0.38 12.12 33.70
C GLU A 513 0.79 13.51 33.18
N CYS A 514 -0.07 14.20 32.41
CA CYS A 514 0.25 15.50 31.81
C CYS A 514 -0.48 16.63 32.57
N ARG A 515 0.26 17.64 33.01
CA ARG A 515 -0.24 18.73 33.86
C ARG A 515 -0.12 20.07 33.16
N SER A 516 -1.08 20.97 33.35
CA SER A 516 -0.97 22.33 32.80
C SER A 516 0.26 23.02 33.39
N GLU A 517 1.09 23.65 32.55
CA GLU A 517 2.26 24.39 33.02
C GLU A 517 1.86 25.61 33.87
N LYS A 518 0.71 26.21 33.52
CA LYS A 518 0.18 27.37 34.22
C LYS A 518 -0.48 27.03 35.55
N THR A 519 -1.36 26.03 35.58
CA THR A 519 -2.17 25.72 36.79
C THR A 519 -1.63 24.56 37.62
N ARG A 520 -0.73 23.75 37.06
CA ARG A 520 -0.22 22.49 37.64
C ARG A 520 -1.28 21.40 37.87
N GLU A 521 -2.48 21.62 37.37
CA GLU A 521 -3.57 20.64 37.42
C GLU A 521 -3.32 19.52 36.41
N HIS A 522 -3.64 18.28 36.78
CA HIS A 522 -3.59 17.13 35.87
C HIS A 522 -4.72 17.26 34.83
N VAL A 523 -4.32 17.39 33.56
CA VAL A 523 -5.23 17.63 32.44
C VAL A 523 -5.46 16.39 31.57
N PHE A 524 -4.40 15.62 31.28
CA PHE A 524 -4.48 14.43 30.43
C PHE A 524 -3.70 13.24 30.99
N ASP A 525 -4.30 12.06 30.91
CA ASP A 525 -3.55 10.80 30.88
C ASP A 525 -3.10 10.55 29.44
N ARG A 526 -1.80 10.31 29.23
CA ARG A 526 -1.22 9.96 27.94
C ARG A 526 -0.86 8.49 27.91
N TYR A 527 -1.24 7.79 26.84
CA TYR A 527 -0.91 6.39 26.60
C TYR A 527 -0.14 6.30 25.29
N VAL A 528 1.06 5.72 25.35
CA VAL A 528 1.94 5.59 24.18
C VAL A 528 2.29 4.12 23.99
N THR A 529 2.14 3.63 22.77
CA THR A 529 2.75 2.38 22.32
C THR A 529 3.74 2.68 21.20
N ILE A 530 5.00 2.30 21.38
CA ILE A 530 6.05 2.38 20.37
C ILE A 530 6.44 0.96 19.98
N GLU A 531 6.20 0.59 18.74
CA GLU A 531 6.64 -0.66 18.16
C GLU A 531 7.82 -0.41 17.21
N ILE A 532 8.93 -1.09 17.44
CA ILE A 532 10.15 -0.96 16.64
C ILE A 532 10.46 -2.31 16.02
N THR A 533 10.74 -2.29 14.72
CA THR A 533 11.27 -3.43 13.95
C THR A 533 12.49 -2.97 13.17
N LYS A 534 13.07 -3.85 12.34
CA LYS A 534 14.32 -3.61 11.58
C LYS A 534 14.48 -2.18 11.06
N ASN A 535 13.50 -1.65 10.32
CA ASN A 535 13.60 -0.37 9.62
C ASN A 535 12.40 0.54 9.90
N LYS A 536 11.66 0.29 10.99
CA LYS A 536 10.36 0.91 11.20
C LYS A 536 10.12 1.21 12.67
N ILE A 537 9.56 2.39 12.91
CA ILE A 537 9.03 2.82 14.20
C ILE A 537 7.56 3.14 14.00
N HIS A 538 6.69 2.38 14.65
CA HIS A 538 5.26 2.58 14.67
C HIS A 538 4.85 3.13 16.05
N ILE A 539 4.12 4.23 16.09
CA ILE A 539 3.73 4.93 17.30
C ILE A 539 2.22 5.09 17.32
N CYS A 540 1.58 4.56 18.35
CA CYS A 540 0.21 4.89 18.72
C CYS A 540 0.24 5.76 19.98
N ASN A 541 -0.28 6.98 19.89
CA ASN A 541 -0.27 7.94 20.98
C ASN A 541 -1.69 8.46 21.23
N MET A 542 -2.14 8.36 22.47
CA MET A 542 -3.48 8.78 22.89
C MET A 542 -3.40 9.68 24.10
N PHE A 543 -4.01 10.85 24.01
CA PHE A 543 -4.31 11.70 25.16
C PHE A 543 -5.78 11.53 25.55
N LYS A 544 -6.03 11.28 26.83
CA LYS A 544 -7.36 11.20 27.42
C LYS A 544 -7.55 12.34 28.41
N CYS A 545 -8.51 13.22 28.13
CA CYS A 545 -8.78 14.37 28.99
C CYS A 545 -9.35 13.89 30.33
N VAL A 546 -8.72 14.29 31.44
CA VAL A 546 -9.18 14.00 32.81
C VAL A 546 -9.63 15.25 33.55
N SER A 547 -9.34 16.43 33.02
CA SER A 547 -9.70 17.72 33.62
C SER A 547 -11.20 17.80 33.93
N SER A 548 -11.54 18.35 35.09
CA SER A 548 -12.92 18.56 35.52
C SER A 548 -13.61 19.69 34.74
N SER A 549 -12.84 20.62 34.20
CA SER A 549 -13.33 21.75 33.39
C SER A 549 -12.91 21.59 31.93
N PRO A 550 -13.73 22.06 30.97
CA PRO A 550 -13.33 22.05 29.55
C PRO A 550 -12.00 22.79 29.34
N VAL A 551 -11.11 22.19 28.56
CA VAL A 551 -9.83 22.79 28.18
C VAL A 551 -9.78 23.00 26.67
N THR A 552 -9.12 24.05 26.22
CA THR A 552 -8.95 24.31 24.79
C THR A 552 -7.59 23.78 24.35
N VAL A 553 -7.57 22.82 23.44
CA VAL A 553 -6.36 22.31 22.79
C VAL A 553 -6.05 23.23 21.62
N GLU A 554 -4.98 24.01 21.72
CA GLU A 554 -4.52 24.89 20.64
C GLU A 554 -3.99 24.07 19.47
N ARG A 555 -3.16 23.06 19.76
CA ARG A 555 -2.55 22.18 18.76
C ARG A 555 -2.27 20.81 19.36
N ALA A 556 -2.64 19.76 18.66
CA ALA A 556 -2.16 18.40 18.97
C ALA A 556 -1.43 17.85 17.75
N THR A 557 -0.12 17.65 17.91
CA THR A 557 0.67 16.90 16.90
C THR A 557 0.54 15.41 17.14
N ASN A 558 0.46 14.96 18.41
CA ASN A 558 0.15 13.58 18.81
C ASN A 558 0.85 12.46 18.00
N GLY A 559 2.06 12.77 17.51
CA GLY A 559 2.91 11.98 16.61
C GLY A 559 3.28 12.79 15.35
N GLY A 560 3.99 12.19 14.40
CA GLY A 560 4.27 12.79 13.09
C GLY A 560 5.16 14.05 13.08
N LEU A 561 5.82 14.39 14.20
CA LEU A 561 6.78 15.49 14.27
C LEU A 561 8.19 14.93 14.10
N MET A 562 8.76 15.15 12.91
CA MET A 562 10.08 14.65 12.56
C MET A 562 10.96 15.79 12.05
N ALA A 563 12.15 15.95 12.64
CA ALA A 563 13.15 16.91 12.22
C ALA A 563 14.35 16.21 11.59
N VAL A 564 14.86 16.74 10.49
CA VAL A 564 16.12 16.31 9.90
C VAL A 564 17.00 17.51 9.61
N ARG A 565 18.32 17.32 9.63
CA ARG A 565 19.25 18.41 9.32
C ARG A 565 19.26 18.68 7.81
N ASN A 566 19.20 19.94 7.40
CA ASN A 566 19.16 20.30 5.98
C ASN A 566 20.41 19.89 5.20
N ASN A 567 21.57 19.81 5.87
CA ASN A 567 22.82 19.43 5.22
C ASN A 567 22.87 17.96 4.77
N ILE A 568 21.99 17.11 5.29
CA ILE A 568 21.84 15.71 4.87
C ILE A 568 20.55 15.45 4.09
N LEU A 569 19.67 16.45 4.00
CA LEU A 569 18.46 16.39 3.19
C LEU A 569 18.86 16.61 1.73
N THR A 570 18.25 15.87 0.81
CA THR A 570 18.45 16.01 -0.65
C THR A 570 17.14 16.36 -1.36
N GLY A 571 15.99 16.12 -0.72
CA GLY A 571 14.69 16.52 -1.24
C GLY A 571 13.59 16.13 -0.26
N ALA A 572 12.37 16.60 -0.52
CA ALA A 572 11.23 16.29 0.34
C ALA A 572 9.92 16.28 -0.44
N SER A 573 8.95 15.48 -0.01
CA SER A 573 7.61 15.48 -0.58
C SER A 573 6.52 15.30 0.48
N MET A 574 5.35 15.84 0.19
CA MET A 574 4.07 15.60 0.84
C MET A 574 3.01 15.39 -0.25
N ASN A 575 1.82 14.91 0.12
CA ASN A 575 0.76 14.52 -0.82
C ASN A 575 0.43 15.47 -1.99
N ASN A 576 0.70 16.79 -1.87
CA ASN A 576 0.51 17.74 -2.98
C ASN A 576 1.71 18.69 -3.16
N TYR A 577 2.88 18.31 -2.68
CA TYR A 577 4.10 19.12 -2.78
C TYR A 577 5.31 18.23 -2.95
N ILE A 578 6.10 18.45 -4.00
CA ILE A 578 7.33 17.70 -4.26
C ILE A 578 8.44 18.72 -4.51
N CYS A 579 9.57 18.56 -3.82
CA CYS A 579 10.79 19.30 -4.10
C CYS A 579 11.96 18.34 -4.23
N THR A 580 12.75 18.52 -5.28
CA THR A 580 13.95 17.73 -5.59
C THR A 580 15.21 18.27 -4.90
N GLU A 581 15.05 19.31 -4.09
CA GLU A 581 16.11 19.97 -3.33
C GLU A 581 15.61 20.26 -1.91
N PRO A 582 16.49 20.41 -0.92
CA PRO A 582 16.10 20.79 0.44
C PRO A 582 15.24 22.07 0.47
N PRO A 583 14.10 22.08 1.18
CA PRO A 583 13.33 23.29 1.37
C PRO A 583 14.18 24.39 2.01
N VAL A 584 14.16 25.56 1.40
CA VAL A 584 14.87 26.77 1.89
C VAL A 584 13.97 27.71 2.69
N VAL A 585 12.65 27.52 2.60
CA VAL A 585 11.63 28.28 3.30
C VAL A 585 10.53 27.35 3.80
N THR A 586 9.75 27.79 4.78
CA THR A 586 8.58 27.06 5.27
C THR A 586 7.56 26.86 4.16
N ILE A 587 7.14 25.60 3.97
CA ILE A 587 6.12 25.19 3.01
C ILE A 587 4.88 24.76 3.80
N ASN A 588 3.83 25.58 3.71
CA ASN A 588 2.52 25.21 4.22
C ASN A 588 1.81 24.33 3.19
N ASN A 589 1.21 23.25 3.66
CA ASN A 589 0.30 22.47 2.87
C ASN A 589 -1.07 22.55 3.56
N ASP A 590 -1.99 23.29 2.94
CA ASP A 590 -3.35 23.48 3.44
C ASP A 590 -4.29 22.36 2.95
N SER A 591 -3.74 21.30 2.34
CA SER A 591 -4.54 20.15 1.95
C SER A 591 -5.09 19.41 3.17
N PRO A 592 -6.38 19.04 3.15
CA PRO A 592 -6.98 18.19 4.19
C PRO A 592 -6.45 16.74 4.17
N LYS A 593 -5.52 16.41 3.27
CA LYS A 593 -4.97 15.06 3.08
C LYS A 593 -3.52 14.93 3.56
N ASN A 594 -3.00 15.80 4.41
CA ASN A 594 -1.55 15.84 4.70
C ASN A 594 -1.02 14.75 5.64
N VAL A 595 -1.41 13.50 5.41
CA VAL A 595 -1.10 12.35 6.26
C VAL A 595 0.19 11.62 5.85
N HIS A 596 0.94 12.15 4.88
CA HIS A 596 2.11 11.48 4.33
C HIS A 596 3.19 12.48 3.94
N ALA A 597 4.43 12.18 4.32
CA ALA A 597 5.63 12.90 3.89
C ALA A 597 6.79 11.94 3.65
N VAL A 598 7.66 12.30 2.70
CA VAL A 598 8.95 11.64 2.47
C VAL A 598 10.07 12.68 2.59
N LEU A 599 11.09 12.36 3.37
CA LEU A 599 12.32 13.13 3.51
C LEU A 599 13.45 12.31 2.86
N ASN A 600 13.95 12.75 1.71
CA ASN A 600 15.08 12.11 1.04
C ASN A 600 16.39 12.60 1.65
N LEU A 601 17.25 11.68 2.05
CA LEU A 601 18.51 11.95 2.72
C LEU A 601 19.68 11.46 1.86
N THR A 602 20.89 11.93 2.16
CA THR A 602 22.12 11.44 1.49
C THR A 602 22.38 9.94 1.70
N MET A 603 21.74 9.32 2.70
CA MET A 603 21.93 7.92 3.12
C MET A 603 20.70 7.03 2.95
N GLY A 604 19.60 7.55 2.38
CA GLY A 604 18.33 6.84 2.27
C GLY A 604 17.15 7.79 2.29
N SER A 605 16.05 7.38 2.93
CA SER A 605 14.87 8.22 3.09
C SER A 605 14.16 7.89 4.39
N ILE A 606 13.39 8.87 4.90
CA ILE A 606 12.43 8.66 5.98
C ILE A 606 11.04 8.94 5.42
N THR A 607 10.20 7.92 5.43
CA THR A 607 8.77 8.05 5.14
C THR A 607 8.01 8.18 6.44
N ILE A 608 7.06 9.11 6.48
CA ILE A 608 6.23 9.42 7.64
C ILE A 608 4.78 9.28 7.21
N ASP A 609 4.09 8.30 7.77
CA ASP A 609 2.69 7.99 7.50
C ASP A 609 1.84 8.18 8.74
N ASN A 610 0.72 8.89 8.61
CA ASN A 610 -0.31 8.97 9.64
C ASN A 610 -1.44 7.99 9.29
N ILE A 611 -1.49 6.88 10.03
CA ILE A 611 -2.34 5.71 9.74
C ILE A 611 -3.81 6.00 10.06
N VAL A 612 -4.11 6.72 11.15
CA VAL A 612 -5.50 6.90 11.62
C VAL A 612 -5.92 8.35 11.87
N GLY A 613 -5.01 9.32 11.89
CA GLY A 613 -5.31 10.73 12.22
C GLY A 613 -6.07 11.52 11.14
N LYS A 614 -6.79 10.83 10.24
CA LYS A 614 -7.54 11.38 9.09
C LYS A 614 -8.96 11.85 9.44
N GLU A 615 -9.43 11.63 10.68
CA GLU A 615 -10.84 11.83 11.04
C GLU A 615 -11.26 13.29 11.30
N ASN A 616 -10.35 14.28 11.21
CA ASN A 616 -10.66 15.68 11.55
C ASN A 616 -10.48 16.65 10.36
N SER A 617 -11.49 17.51 10.16
CA SER A 617 -11.52 18.57 9.14
C SER A 617 -10.49 19.70 9.35
N THR A 618 -9.87 19.78 10.54
CA THR A 618 -8.89 20.82 10.90
C THR A 618 -7.43 20.40 10.68
N TYR A 619 -7.21 19.23 10.06
CA TYR A 619 -5.88 18.67 9.84
C TYR A 619 -4.96 19.59 9.02
N LYS A 620 -3.72 19.78 9.47
CA LYS A 620 -2.71 20.57 8.75
C LYS A 620 -1.33 19.92 8.78
N GLY A 621 -0.63 19.99 7.64
CA GLY A 621 0.73 19.51 7.50
C GLY A 621 1.67 20.56 6.90
N LYS A 622 2.94 20.58 7.33
CA LYS A 622 3.94 21.52 6.79
C LYS A 622 5.36 21.00 6.91
N PHE A 623 6.21 21.45 5.99
CA PHE A 623 7.66 21.48 6.18
C PHE A 623 8.04 22.85 6.71
N ASN A 624 8.47 22.93 7.97
CA ASN A 624 8.96 24.17 8.56
C ASN A 624 10.48 24.19 8.55
N VAL A 625 11.06 25.21 7.94
CA VAL A 625 12.52 25.35 7.81
C VAL A 625 13.01 26.32 8.88
N PHE A 626 13.72 25.79 9.87
CA PHE A 626 14.28 26.58 10.96
C PHE A 626 15.68 27.06 10.60
N ILE A 627 15.74 28.18 9.88
CA ILE A 627 16.99 28.79 9.42
C ILE A 627 17.83 29.39 10.55
N ASN A 628 17.24 29.61 11.72
CA ASN A 628 17.89 30.16 12.91
C ASN A 628 18.61 29.10 13.76
N GLU A 629 18.49 27.82 13.39
CA GLU A 629 19.16 26.72 14.07
C GLU A 629 20.45 26.35 13.33
N ASN A 630 21.49 25.93 14.05
CA ASN A 630 22.76 25.51 13.47
C ASN A 630 23.05 24.03 13.81
N PRO A 631 23.07 23.13 12.82
CA PRO A 631 22.73 23.35 11.41
C PRO A 631 21.23 23.57 11.21
N VAL A 632 20.85 24.19 10.09
CA VAL A 632 19.46 24.41 9.70
C VAL A 632 18.70 23.08 9.72
N ARG A 633 17.47 23.08 10.26
CA ARG A 633 16.62 21.89 10.34
C ARG A 633 15.34 22.08 9.54
N THR A 634 14.94 21.05 8.80
CA THR A 634 13.59 20.94 8.25
C THR A 634 12.78 20.02 9.15
N LYS A 635 11.65 20.53 9.64
CA LYS A 635 10.75 19.82 10.54
C LYS A 635 9.41 19.59 9.84
N THR A 636 9.01 18.33 9.74
CA THR A 636 7.67 17.92 9.29
C THR A 636 6.74 17.96 10.50
N TYR A 637 5.54 18.51 10.32
CA TYR A 637 4.51 18.56 11.34
C TYR A 637 3.19 18.08 10.78
N PHE A 638 2.46 17.32 11.58
CA PHE A 638 1.14 16.80 11.30
C PHE A 638 0.22 17.09 12.49
N ASP A 639 -0.53 18.18 12.42
CA ASP A 639 -1.51 18.54 13.46
C ASP A 639 -2.79 17.73 13.23
N ILE A 640 -3.23 16.93 14.21
CA ILE A 640 -4.48 16.16 14.16
C ILE A 640 -5.68 16.91 14.77
N MET A 641 -5.41 17.99 15.51
CA MET A 641 -6.41 18.84 16.15
C MET A 641 -5.84 20.25 16.33
N GLN A 642 -6.67 21.28 16.13
CA GLN A 642 -6.27 22.67 16.34
C GLN A 642 -7.45 23.54 16.83
N ASN A 643 -7.21 24.29 17.90
CA ASN A 643 -8.15 25.24 18.52
C ASN A 643 -9.52 24.64 18.88
N GLU A 644 -9.53 23.43 19.45
CA GLU A 644 -10.75 22.71 19.81
C GLU A 644 -10.92 22.60 21.33
N GLN A 645 -12.17 22.72 21.80
CA GLN A 645 -12.53 22.46 23.19
C GLN A 645 -12.69 20.96 23.44
N VAL A 646 -12.06 20.46 24.49
CA VAL A 646 -12.15 19.06 24.91
C VAL A 646 -12.61 18.98 26.37
N THR A 647 -13.46 17.99 26.63
CA THR A 647 -14.06 17.73 27.95
C THR A 647 -13.57 16.40 28.50
N LYS A 648 -13.79 16.17 29.80
CA LYS A 648 -13.41 14.94 30.49
C LYS A 648 -13.88 13.69 29.72
N GLY A 649 -12.96 12.73 29.55
CA GLY A 649 -13.18 11.47 28.85
C GLY A 649 -12.94 11.53 27.34
N LYS A 650 -12.77 12.72 26.74
CA LYS A 650 -12.42 12.84 25.31
C LYS A 650 -11.03 12.23 25.07
N GLU A 651 -10.98 11.33 24.09
CA GLU A 651 -9.74 10.72 23.60
C GLU A 651 -9.31 11.42 22.30
N ILE A 652 -8.00 11.68 22.22
CA ILE A 652 -7.31 12.28 21.07
C ILE A 652 -6.25 11.28 20.66
N ILE A 653 -6.43 10.63 19.51
CA ILE A 653 -5.60 9.50 19.06
C ILE A 653 -4.84 9.90 17.80
N GLY A 654 -3.55 9.54 17.76
CA GLY A 654 -2.69 9.66 16.59
C GLY A 654 -1.88 8.38 16.43
N GLU A 655 -1.79 7.89 15.20
CA GLU A 655 -1.04 6.67 14.89
C GLU A 655 -0.13 6.96 13.70
N PHE A 656 1.17 6.80 13.90
CA PHE A 656 2.18 7.23 12.95
C PHE A 656 3.22 6.15 12.73
N GLU A 657 3.62 5.97 11.48
CA GLU A 657 4.68 5.07 11.09
C GLU A 657 5.83 5.85 10.45
N TYR A 658 7.04 5.59 10.93
CA TYR A 658 8.29 6.07 10.38
C TYR A 658 9.01 4.89 9.75
N THR A 659 9.18 4.90 8.43
CA THR A 659 9.92 3.88 7.70
C THR A 659 11.24 4.44 7.18
N PHE A 660 12.33 3.75 7.48
CA PHE A 660 13.70 4.15 7.17
C PHE A 660 14.26 3.27 6.05
N ALA A 661 14.74 3.86 4.96
CA ALA A 661 15.38 3.13 3.86
C ALA A 661 16.88 2.88 4.09
#